data_AF-A0A7V2MF00-F1
#
_entry.id   AF-A0A7V2MF00-F1
#
_cell.length_a   1.000
_cell.length_b   1.000
_cell.length_c   1.000
_cell.angle_alpha   90.00
_cell.angle_beta   90.00
_cell.angle_gamma   90.00
#
_symmetry.space_group_name_H-M   'P 1'
#
loop_
_entity.id
_entity.type
_entity.pdbx_description
1 polymer ?
#
loop_
_entity_poly.entity_id
_entity_poly.type
_entity_poly.pdbx_seq_one_letter_code
_entity_poly.pdbx_strand_id
1 'polypeptide(L)'
;MKRHHASRAASGALSRREFASIGAAALPAFGVLTGCGGGNLPARGAPAASPARREFTRMAVHWQDYARPGYLEFLREIQPEIVQVGFYGADFWTLAHMPDSAKGLSGPLMPSHAGLFQATDPVERLKRSADHFERLNGQIKALGAKVIGHFDVVKYLLGDTSKDPVRPEGGFFEFYNRLWDKLDLGPKPVADPLALLQKNRDGSPIVHDDDDAKPYGVYFGCLNNPYWRAVLKAWVRRGIERGLDGYVINYFYRHNCTCEHCQRAFRAYLSERYNAGEIKAKFQIANLEAHTFDEIVARHNPRQSTPLRLEMHRFSDISNKRNFDEVFIDFGRKLKPDLILAQWLHLYDFRYPAHGPTDERQFLPADLWSKGENYIWYCVGGVPKPTGVKKGILGDGTLAMRYIRGAGDDKPFTICQYERTRVRAIFSEVAANGGMAMSNYTEFFDPASRRELVRYYGFLRRYDAIFRANRPHAEALLVFPRSHIHQGHYHESMTPFHKVALELMNQHILFDVKPDDLADASVRASYRKVFTIADAGRTGTEQFENLSYFDAPPTVRIAANRPAEGDEVDVHMVNYNRDESHDPPRRGVEDERPIAVPPVKCDLVIPAGFDAARVEFITPEDPEPKELAMGKASGRVRFTTPSFLVYGIARVHLRPAARAGGETVTPVRRSRRDTAAMRRAIEEMHAEQLVRGAPFGPFDHAECSRSF
;
A
#
# COMPACT_ATOMS: atom_id res chain seq x y z
N MET A 1 -5.85 -15.70 64.69
CA MET A 1 -6.04 -16.66 65.81
C MET A 1 -6.93 -17.83 65.36
N LYS A 2 -7.17 -18.85 66.19
CA LYS A 2 -7.80 -20.14 65.83
C LYS A 2 -9.26 -20.26 66.32
N ARG A 3 -10.10 -21.02 65.57
CA ARG A 3 -11.30 -21.80 66.00
C ARG A 3 -12.53 -20.99 66.48
N HIS A 4 -13.79 -21.48 66.51
CA HIS A 4 -14.57 -22.64 65.96
C HIS A 4 -16.02 -22.11 65.67
N HIS A 5 -17.11 -22.77 65.26
CA HIS A 5 -17.62 -24.17 65.09
C HIS A 5 -18.28 -24.30 63.67
N ALA A 6 -18.72 -25.42 63.07
CA ALA A 6 -19.58 -26.59 63.43
C ALA A 6 -21.10 -26.27 63.59
N SER A 7 -22.09 -27.03 63.07
CA SER A 7 -22.13 -28.13 62.07
C SER A 7 -23.58 -28.61 61.83
N ARG A 8 -23.92 -29.17 60.64
CA ARG A 8 -24.84 -30.33 60.48
C ARG A 8 -24.88 -30.84 59.02
N ALA A 9 -25.37 -32.07 58.81
CA ALA A 9 -25.44 -32.73 57.51
C ALA A 9 -26.60 -33.77 57.43
N ALA A 10 -27.13 -33.97 56.22
CA ALA A 10 -27.84 -35.16 55.72
C ALA A 10 -27.78 -35.08 54.18
N SER A 11 -27.34 -36.04 53.36
CA SER A 11 -27.42 -37.52 53.31
C SER A 11 -28.70 -38.04 52.61
N GLY A 12 -28.55 -38.39 51.32
CA GLY A 12 -29.57 -39.09 50.51
C GLY A 12 -28.94 -39.52 49.18
N ALA A 13 -28.99 -40.80 48.85
CA ALA A 13 -28.38 -41.41 47.66
C ALA A 13 -29.11 -42.73 47.29
N LEU A 14 -28.62 -43.43 46.25
CA LEU A 14 -29.17 -44.64 45.60
C LEU A 14 -30.30 -44.34 44.57
N SER A 15 -30.47 -45.06 43.46
CA SER A 15 -29.77 -46.28 42.95
C SER A 15 -29.60 -46.25 41.40
N ARG A 16 -29.31 -47.41 40.75
CA ARG A 16 -29.08 -47.57 39.30
C ARG A 16 -29.79 -48.84 38.76
N ARG A 17 -30.03 -48.86 37.43
CA ARG A 17 -30.49 -50.00 36.57
C ARG A 17 -32.02 -50.32 36.69
N GLU A 18 -32.72 -51.05 35.80
CA GLU A 18 -32.36 -52.07 34.76
C GLU A 18 -33.18 -52.03 33.43
N PHE A 19 -32.61 -52.67 32.39
CA PHE A 19 -33.14 -53.36 31.18
C PHE A 19 -34.49 -53.04 30.46
N ALA A 20 -34.36 -52.50 29.23
CA ALA A 20 -34.58 -53.15 27.89
C ALA A 20 -35.95 -53.66 27.32
N SER A 21 -36.22 -53.23 26.07
CA SER A 21 -36.44 -54.05 24.83
C SER A 21 -37.81 -54.04 24.07
N ILE A 22 -37.70 -54.41 22.77
CA ILE A 22 -38.72 -54.85 21.76
C ILE A 22 -39.52 -53.76 21.00
N GLY A 23 -39.56 -53.93 19.65
CA GLY A 23 -40.43 -53.22 18.70
C GLY A 23 -39.79 -53.08 17.30
N ALA A 24 -40.13 -53.94 16.32
CA ALA A 24 -39.49 -53.95 15.00
C ALA A 24 -40.41 -54.39 13.83
N ALA A 25 -40.38 -53.65 12.71
CA ALA A 25 -40.85 -53.96 11.35
C ALA A 25 -40.57 -52.75 10.43
N ALA A 26 -40.38 -52.83 9.10
CA ALA A 26 -39.97 -53.90 8.19
C ALA A 26 -39.45 -53.27 6.86
N LEU A 27 -38.72 -54.03 6.02
CA LEU A 27 -38.17 -53.57 4.72
C LEU A 27 -39.05 -53.98 3.52
N PRO A 28 -38.91 -53.29 2.37
CA PRO A 28 -38.23 -53.85 1.18
C PRO A 28 -37.00 -52.99 0.77
N ALA A 29 -35.87 -53.49 0.23
CA ALA A 29 -35.58 -54.48 -0.83
C ALA A 29 -35.78 -53.92 -2.27
N PHE A 30 -34.86 -54.06 -3.24
CA PHE A 30 -33.49 -54.63 -3.26
C PHE A 30 -32.71 -54.14 -4.52
N GLY A 31 -31.36 -54.20 -4.53
CA GLY A 31 -30.49 -53.94 -5.70
C GLY A 31 -29.25 -53.07 -5.37
N VAL A 32 -27.97 -53.50 -5.34
CA VAL A 32 -27.15 -54.40 -6.20
C VAL A 32 -26.88 -53.76 -7.59
N LEU A 33 -25.67 -53.39 -8.05
CA LEU A 33 -24.28 -53.20 -7.55
C LEU A 33 -23.66 -52.06 -8.44
N THR A 34 -22.43 -51.51 -8.35
CA THR A 34 -21.14 -51.79 -7.65
C THR A 34 -20.35 -50.46 -7.52
N GLY A 35 -19.26 -50.38 -6.74
CA GLY A 35 -18.30 -49.25 -6.84
C GLY A 35 -17.17 -49.22 -5.80
N CYS A 36 -15.94 -48.92 -6.21
CA CYS A 36 -14.77 -48.85 -5.32
C CYS A 36 -14.70 -47.52 -4.55
N GLY A 37 -14.12 -47.54 -3.34
CA GLY A 37 -14.03 -46.38 -2.47
C GLY A 37 -12.97 -45.35 -2.90
N GLY A 38 -13.36 -44.07 -2.92
CA GLY A 38 -12.47 -42.92 -3.02
C GLY A 38 -12.91 -41.85 -2.03
N GLY A 39 -12.10 -41.60 -1.00
CA GLY A 39 -12.42 -40.66 0.09
C GLY A 39 -12.22 -39.20 -0.34
N ASN A 40 -13.23 -38.58 -0.95
CA ASN A 40 -13.17 -37.17 -1.31
C ASN A 40 -13.12 -36.28 -0.06
N LEU A 41 -12.12 -35.40 -0.01
CA LEU A 41 -12.10 -34.25 0.88
C LEU A 41 -13.31 -33.33 0.59
N PRO A 42 -13.86 -32.62 1.60
CA PRO A 42 -14.99 -31.73 1.37
C PRO A 42 -14.63 -30.64 0.35
N ALA A 43 -15.48 -30.46 -0.65
CA ALA A 43 -15.27 -29.47 -1.69
C ALA A 43 -15.12 -28.06 -1.09
N ARG A 44 -14.13 -27.30 -1.57
CA ARG A 44 -14.02 -25.88 -1.23
C ARG A 44 -15.31 -25.18 -1.64
N GLY A 45 -15.95 -24.48 -0.70
CA GLY A 45 -17.06 -23.60 -1.02
C GLY A 45 -16.65 -22.59 -2.09
N ALA A 46 -17.59 -22.21 -2.97
CA ALA A 46 -17.32 -21.23 -4.00
C ALA A 46 -16.73 -19.95 -3.39
N PRO A 47 -15.69 -19.34 -3.99
CA PRO A 47 -15.09 -18.13 -3.44
C PRO A 47 -16.16 -17.04 -3.34
N ALA A 48 -16.29 -16.43 -2.16
CA ALA A 48 -17.15 -15.27 -1.98
C ALA A 48 -16.75 -14.21 -3.01
N ALA A 49 -17.74 -13.64 -3.70
CA ALA A 49 -17.48 -12.63 -4.73
C ALA A 49 -16.65 -11.48 -4.15
N SER A 50 -15.58 -11.10 -4.85
CA SER A 50 -14.82 -9.90 -4.51
C SER A 50 -15.80 -8.73 -4.33
N PRO A 51 -15.76 -8.00 -3.21
CA PRO A 51 -16.72 -6.92 -2.98
C PRO A 51 -16.59 -5.86 -4.07
N ALA A 52 -17.71 -5.20 -4.38
CA ALA A 52 -17.75 -4.17 -5.41
C ALA A 52 -16.62 -3.15 -5.21
N ARG A 53 -15.87 -2.92 -6.29
CA ARG A 53 -14.78 -1.96 -6.40
C ARG A 53 -15.28 -0.59 -5.93
N ARG A 54 -14.70 -0.08 -4.82
CA ARG A 54 -15.12 1.18 -4.21
C ARG A 54 -14.23 2.30 -4.74
N GLU A 55 -14.78 3.04 -5.69
CA GLU A 55 -14.16 4.16 -6.39
C GLU A 55 -14.32 5.47 -5.60
N PHE A 56 -13.21 6.21 -5.43
CA PHE A 56 -13.14 7.51 -4.77
C PHE A 56 -11.92 8.27 -5.29
N THR A 57 -11.90 9.61 -5.19
CA THR A 57 -10.86 10.48 -5.78
C THR A 57 -10.17 11.36 -4.74
N ARG A 58 -10.82 11.66 -3.60
CA ARG A 58 -10.30 12.56 -2.54
C ARG A 58 -10.12 11.83 -1.20
N MET A 59 -8.91 11.87 -0.64
CA MET A 59 -8.59 11.21 0.64
C MET A 59 -7.64 12.03 1.53
N ALA A 60 -8.03 12.24 2.79
CA ALA A 60 -7.24 12.97 3.81
C ALA A 60 -6.67 12.03 4.89
N VAL A 61 -5.46 12.29 5.39
CA VAL A 61 -4.71 11.34 6.27
C VAL A 61 -3.93 12.06 7.37
N HIS A 62 -4.18 11.71 8.63
CA HIS A 62 -3.64 12.43 9.78
C HIS A 62 -3.20 11.46 10.89
N TRP A 63 -1.88 11.28 11.06
CA TRP A 63 -1.31 10.54 12.20
C TRP A 63 -1.47 11.31 13.52
N GLN A 64 -1.05 12.58 13.55
CA GLN A 64 -1.03 13.38 14.80
C GLN A 64 -1.93 14.61 14.74
N ASP A 65 -1.92 15.34 13.62
CA ASP A 65 -2.47 16.70 13.56
C ASP A 65 -4.01 16.77 13.62
N TYR A 66 -4.70 15.63 13.67
CA TYR A 66 -6.14 15.54 13.95
C TYR A 66 -6.55 16.20 15.28
N ALA A 67 -5.60 16.32 16.23
CA ALA A 67 -5.80 16.95 17.52
C ALA A 67 -5.73 18.49 17.47
N ARG A 68 -5.35 19.12 16.34
CA ARG A 68 -5.20 20.58 16.25
C ARG A 68 -6.54 21.31 16.05
N PRO A 69 -6.67 22.55 16.54
CA PRO A 69 -7.79 23.42 16.22
C PRO A 69 -7.99 23.59 14.70
N GLY A 70 -9.25 23.66 14.26
CA GLY A 70 -9.61 23.87 12.86
C GLY A 70 -9.55 22.63 11.96
N TYR A 71 -9.39 21.42 12.54
CA TYR A 71 -9.34 20.16 11.80
C TYR A 71 -10.65 19.82 11.09
N LEU A 72 -11.79 19.86 11.80
CA LEU A 72 -13.10 19.59 11.21
C LEU A 72 -13.50 20.67 10.18
N GLU A 73 -13.02 21.90 10.37
CA GLU A 73 -13.21 23.03 9.46
C GLU A 73 -12.44 22.78 8.16
N PHE A 74 -11.20 22.31 8.24
CA PHE A 74 -10.42 21.91 7.08
C PHE A 74 -11.10 20.76 6.31
N LEU A 75 -11.52 19.69 7.00
CA LEU A 75 -12.24 18.58 6.36
C LEU A 75 -13.54 19.05 5.66
N ARG A 76 -14.23 20.04 6.22
CA ARG A 76 -15.45 20.65 5.65
C ARG A 76 -15.18 21.48 4.38
N GLU A 77 -13.99 22.07 4.26
CA GLU A 77 -13.53 22.80 3.06
C GLU A 77 -13.14 21.83 1.93
N ILE A 78 -12.28 20.86 2.23
CA ILE A 78 -11.72 19.93 1.23
C ILE A 78 -12.67 18.81 0.80
N GLN A 79 -13.65 18.44 1.63
CA GLN A 79 -14.70 17.44 1.35
C GLN A 79 -14.15 16.10 0.78
N PRO A 80 -13.35 15.38 1.59
CA PRO A 80 -12.82 14.08 1.21
C PRO A 80 -13.91 13.00 1.26
N GLU A 81 -13.77 11.96 0.46
CA GLU A 81 -14.66 10.79 0.51
C GLU A 81 -14.22 9.81 1.60
N ILE A 82 -12.91 9.75 1.87
CA ILE A 82 -12.32 8.96 2.95
C ILE A 82 -11.39 9.83 3.79
N VAL A 83 -11.50 9.71 5.11
CA VAL A 83 -10.53 10.23 6.08
C VAL A 83 -9.90 9.07 6.83
N GLN A 84 -8.58 9.06 6.89
CA GLN A 84 -7.82 8.14 7.73
C GLN A 84 -7.24 8.90 8.93
N VAL A 85 -7.62 8.45 10.12
CA VAL A 85 -7.31 9.14 11.37
C VAL A 85 -7.44 8.21 12.57
N GLY A 86 -6.56 8.39 13.56
CA GLY A 86 -6.57 7.64 14.81
C GLY A 86 -6.04 6.21 14.68
N PHE A 87 -5.58 5.67 15.79
CA PHE A 87 -4.96 4.34 15.88
C PHE A 87 -5.87 3.38 16.64
N TYR A 88 -5.91 2.12 16.20
CA TYR A 88 -6.83 1.10 16.72
C TYR A 88 -6.17 -0.29 16.86
N GLY A 89 -4.95 -0.45 16.37
CA GLY A 89 -4.12 -1.65 16.52
C GLY A 89 -3.18 -1.57 17.73
N ALA A 90 -2.00 -2.15 17.61
CA ALA A 90 -1.00 -2.28 18.68
C ALA A 90 -0.72 -0.96 19.41
N ASP A 91 -0.56 0.14 18.68
CA ASP A 91 -0.19 1.45 19.22
C ASP A 91 -1.25 1.99 20.17
N PHE A 92 -2.55 1.81 19.86
CA PHE A 92 -3.63 2.27 20.74
C PHE A 92 -3.61 1.55 22.09
N TRP A 93 -3.57 0.22 22.06
CA TRP A 93 -3.66 -0.59 23.29
C TRP A 93 -2.36 -0.52 24.11
N THR A 94 -1.22 -0.33 23.45
CA THR A 94 0.08 -0.09 24.10
C THR A 94 0.19 1.30 24.70
N LEU A 95 -0.13 2.37 23.96
CA LEU A 95 0.24 3.74 24.32
C LEU A 95 -0.86 4.52 25.05
N ALA A 96 -2.15 4.32 24.73
CA ALA A 96 -3.20 5.26 25.13
C ALA A 96 -3.39 5.34 26.66
N HIS A 97 -3.04 4.28 27.38
CA HIS A 97 -3.10 4.18 28.84
C HIS A 97 -1.80 4.66 29.53
N MET A 98 -0.67 4.74 28.82
CA MET A 98 0.64 5.10 29.38
C MET A 98 0.67 6.57 29.81
N PRO A 99 1.49 6.95 30.81
CA PRO A 99 1.66 8.35 31.26
C PRO A 99 2.21 9.28 30.16
N ASP A 100 2.21 10.58 30.43
CA ASP A 100 2.62 11.61 29.44
C ASP A 100 4.11 11.56 29.07
N SER A 101 4.94 10.85 29.84
CA SER A 101 6.33 10.52 29.46
C SER A 101 6.43 9.55 28.28
N ALA A 102 5.34 8.91 27.85
CA ALA A 102 5.26 8.13 26.62
C ALA A 102 4.83 8.96 25.39
N LYS A 103 4.65 10.28 25.52
CA LYS A 103 4.27 11.16 24.42
C LYS A 103 5.35 11.21 23.35
N GLY A 104 4.97 10.95 22.10
CA GLY A 104 5.86 10.98 20.95
C GLY A 104 6.70 9.71 20.76
N LEU A 105 6.57 8.71 21.64
CA LEU A 105 7.14 7.40 21.38
C LEU A 105 6.49 6.80 20.12
N SER A 106 7.25 6.02 19.35
CA SER A 106 6.84 5.30 18.12
C SER A 106 6.35 6.14 16.92
N GLY A 107 5.98 7.42 17.12
CA GLY A 107 5.42 8.33 16.10
C GLY A 107 3.91 8.67 16.22
N PRO A 108 3.01 7.76 16.68
CA PRO A 108 1.61 8.07 16.95
C PRO A 108 1.40 9.09 18.07
N LEU A 109 0.39 9.95 17.93
CA LEU A 109 -0.11 10.79 19.02
C LEU A 109 -1.44 10.24 19.52
N MET A 110 -1.49 9.75 20.76
CA MET A 110 -2.74 9.32 21.41
C MET A 110 -3.51 10.52 21.99
N PRO A 111 -4.85 10.47 22.10
CA PRO A 111 -5.65 11.58 22.64
C PRO A 111 -5.27 11.99 24.08
N SER A 112 -4.84 11.03 24.90
CA SER A 112 -4.30 11.27 26.25
C SER A 112 -3.00 12.08 26.21
N HIS A 113 -2.06 11.73 25.33
CA HIS A 113 -0.80 12.47 25.12
C HIS A 113 -0.97 13.80 24.37
N ALA A 114 -2.04 13.94 23.60
CA ALA A 114 -2.42 15.19 22.93
C ALA A 114 -2.92 16.27 23.91
N GLY A 115 -3.26 15.91 25.15
CA GLY A 115 -3.82 16.84 26.14
C GLY A 115 -5.30 17.17 25.90
N LEU A 116 -6.00 16.37 25.09
CA LEU A 116 -7.42 16.58 24.73
C LEU A 116 -8.39 16.32 25.91
N PHE A 117 -7.88 15.75 26.99
CA PHE A 117 -8.48 15.66 28.31
C PHE A 117 -7.39 15.47 29.37
N GLN A 118 -7.70 15.76 30.62
CA GLN A 118 -6.86 15.38 31.76
C GLN A 118 -7.33 14.03 32.32
N ALA A 119 -6.39 13.10 32.55
CA ALA A 119 -6.59 11.82 33.24
C ALA A 119 -5.22 11.22 33.61
N THR A 120 -5.09 10.68 34.82
CA THR A 120 -3.86 10.03 35.31
C THR A 120 -4.00 8.52 35.48
N ASP A 121 -5.21 8.03 35.74
CA ASP A 121 -5.49 6.60 35.84
C ASP A 121 -5.41 5.90 34.46
N PRO A 122 -4.73 4.74 34.33
CA PRO A 122 -4.59 4.05 33.04
C PRO A 122 -5.91 3.61 32.40
N VAL A 123 -6.90 3.17 33.18
CA VAL A 123 -8.21 2.74 32.66
C VAL A 123 -8.98 3.96 32.15
N GLU A 124 -8.96 5.07 32.89
CA GLU A 124 -9.58 6.32 32.45
C GLU A 124 -8.88 6.90 31.20
N ARG A 125 -7.54 6.89 31.14
CA ARG A 125 -6.78 7.34 29.96
C ARG A 125 -7.12 6.52 28.71
N LEU A 126 -7.22 5.19 28.85
CA LEU A 126 -7.64 4.28 27.79
C LEU A 126 -9.09 4.55 27.34
N LYS A 127 -10.01 4.66 28.31
CA LYS A 127 -11.44 4.91 28.04
C LYS A 127 -11.66 6.27 27.37
N ARG A 128 -11.12 7.36 27.93
CA ARG A 128 -11.29 8.71 27.36
C ARG A 128 -10.65 8.84 25.97
N SER A 129 -9.58 8.08 25.67
CA SER A 129 -9.01 7.97 24.33
C SER A 129 -9.97 7.26 23.35
N ALA A 130 -10.58 6.15 23.77
CA ALA A 130 -11.62 5.48 22.99
C ALA A 130 -12.84 6.38 22.75
N ASP A 131 -13.36 7.02 23.80
CA ASP A 131 -14.50 7.94 23.74
C ASP A 131 -14.20 9.13 22.81
N HIS A 132 -12.96 9.64 22.77
CA HIS A 132 -12.55 10.71 21.86
C HIS A 132 -12.61 10.24 20.40
N PHE A 133 -11.99 9.11 20.07
CA PHE A 133 -11.99 8.60 18.70
C PHE A 133 -13.41 8.25 18.22
N GLU A 134 -14.26 7.68 19.07
CA GLU A 134 -15.66 7.39 18.71
C GLU A 134 -16.45 8.67 18.38
N ARG A 135 -16.25 9.77 19.14
CA ARG A 135 -16.82 11.09 18.82
C ARG A 135 -16.26 11.66 17.52
N LEU A 136 -14.93 11.60 17.32
CA LEU A 136 -14.28 12.12 16.11
C LEU A 136 -14.76 11.39 14.85
N ASN A 137 -14.89 10.07 14.91
CA ASN A 137 -15.45 9.24 13.85
C ASN A 137 -16.88 9.69 13.51
N GLY A 138 -17.73 9.89 14.53
CA GLY A 138 -19.09 10.42 14.34
C GLY A 138 -19.13 11.81 13.69
N GLN A 139 -18.26 12.72 14.14
CA GLN A 139 -18.17 14.09 13.60
C GLN A 139 -17.73 14.11 12.13
N ILE A 140 -16.75 13.28 11.74
CA ILE A 140 -16.28 13.20 10.35
C ILE A 140 -17.35 12.55 9.46
N LYS A 141 -18.06 11.53 9.95
CA LYS A 141 -19.18 10.91 9.21
C LYS A 141 -20.35 11.87 9.02
N ALA A 142 -20.56 12.81 9.95
CA ALA A 142 -21.53 13.90 9.80
C ALA A 142 -21.12 14.95 8.75
N LEU A 143 -19.85 14.99 8.32
CA LEU A 143 -19.38 15.75 7.14
C LEU A 143 -19.54 14.96 5.82
N GLY A 144 -20.08 13.74 5.86
CA GLY A 144 -20.33 12.88 4.69
C GLY A 144 -19.19 11.91 4.32
N ALA A 145 -18.03 12.01 4.98
CA ALA A 145 -16.87 11.17 4.68
C ALA A 145 -16.94 9.79 5.37
N LYS A 146 -16.28 8.78 4.78
CA LYS A 146 -15.99 7.49 5.43
C LYS A 146 -14.74 7.60 6.30
N VAL A 147 -14.74 6.95 7.45
CA VAL A 147 -13.60 7.01 8.39
C VAL A 147 -12.92 5.66 8.49
N ILE A 148 -11.60 5.63 8.32
CA ILE A 148 -10.80 4.41 8.47
C ILE A 148 -9.66 4.61 9.48
N GLY A 149 -9.36 3.58 10.26
CA GLY A 149 -8.33 3.64 11.30
C GLY A 149 -6.95 3.22 10.81
N HIS A 150 -5.89 3.78 11.38
CA HIS A 150 -4.58 3.14 11.40
C HIS A 150 -4.66 1.88 12.28
N PHE A 151 -4.16 0.75 11.78
CA PHE A 151 -4.24 -0.53 12.49
C PHE A 151 -2.92 -1.30 12.41
N ASP A 152 -2.14 -1.16 13.47
CA ASP A 152 -0.76 -1.64 13.62
C ASP A 152 -0.77 -3.09 14.10
N VAL A 153 -0.13 -3.99 13.34
CA VAL A 153 -0.41 -5.43 13.46
C VAL A 153 0.68 -6.24 14.16
N VAL A 154 1.95 -5.83 14.07
CA VAL A 154 3.06 -6.62 14.67
C VAL A 154 4.07 -5.82 15.46
N LYS A 155 4.29 -4.52 15.20
CA LYS A 155 5.34 -3.69 15.85
C LYS A 155 4.77 -2.94 17.07
N TYR A 156 5.66 -2.31 17.85
CA TYR A 156 5.38 -1.42 18.99
C TYR A 156 4.56 -2.05 20.12
N LEU A 157 4.77 -3.35 20.37
CA LEU A 157 4.37 -3.95 21.65
C LEU A 157 5.42 -3.58 22.70
N LEU A 158 5.36 -2.34 23.22
CA LEU A 158 6.38 -1.81 24.13
C LEU A 158 6.40 -2.55 25.48
N GLY A 159 7.60 -2.80 26.00
CA GLY A 159 7.84 -3.37 27.34
C GLY A 159 9.14 -2.90 27.99
N ASP A 160 9.10 -2.66 29.30
CA ASP A 160 10.23 -2.27 30.15
C ASP A 160 10.77 -3.49 30.92
N THR A 161 12.04 -3.82 30.68
CA THR A 161 12.77 -4.93 31.34
C THR A 161 13.79 -4.46 32.39
N SER A 162 13.76 -3.18 32.79
CA SER A 162 14.73 -2.61 33.75
C SER A 162 14.66 -3.24 35.15
N LYS A 163 13.51 -3.83 35.52
CA LYS A 163 13.26 -4.49 36.82
C LYS A 163 13.41 -6.01 36.77
N ASP A 164 12.98 -6.62 35.66
CA ASP A 164 13.04 -8.07 35.41
C ASP A 164 13.40 -8.28 33.93
N PRO A 165 14.56 -8.88 33.61
CA PRO A 165 15.01 -9.10 32.23
C PRO A 165 14.23 -10.20 31.49
N VAL A 166 13.38 -10.95 32.18
CA VAL A 166 12.57 -12.05 31.63
C VAL A 166 11.08 -11.66 31.55
N ARG A 167 10.63 -10.70 32.37
CA ARG A 167 9.21 -10.27 32.47
C ARG A 167 9.06 -8.76 32.24
N PRO A 168 8.90 -8.31 30.98
CA PRO A 168 8.63 -6.90 30.70
C PRO A 168 7.34 -6.41 31.36
N GLU A 169 7.40 -5.23 31.96
CA GLU A 169 6.25 -4.46 32.47
C GLU A 169 5.92 -3.27 31.55
N GLY A 170 4.84 -2.54 31.82
CA GLY A 170 4.46 -1.36 31.04
C GLY A 170 3.88 -1.69 29.66
N GLY A 171 3.48 -0.65 28.92
CA GLY A 171 3.03 -0.73 27.53
C GLY A 171 2.08 -1.90 27.26
N PHE A 172 2.40 -2.71 26.25
CA PHE A 172 1.56 -3.84 25.86
C PHE A 172 1.36 -4.86 26.98
N PHE A 173 2.37 -5.05 27.82
CA PHE A 173 2.36 -6.04 28.90
C PHE A 173 1.49 -5.59 30.08
N GLU A 174 1.53 -4.31 30.44
CA GLU A 174 0.61 -3.74 31.43
C GLU A 174 -0.84 -3.81 30.95
N PHE A 175 -1.09 -3.41 29.69
CA PHE A 175 -2.39 -3.54 29.06
C PHE A 175 -2.88 -5.00 29.09
N TYR A 176 -2.11 -5.93 28.53
CA TYR A 176 -2.54 -7.32 28.40
C TYR A 176 -2.72 -8.00 29.75
N ASN A 177 -1.91 -7.67 30.75
CA ASN A 177 -2.00 -8.30 32.07
C ASN A 177 -3.15 -7.71 32.92
N ARG A 178 -3.27 -6.38 33.00
CA ARG A 178 -4.15 -5.70 33.97
C ARG A 178 -5.33 -4.93 33.37
N LEU A 179 -5.20 -4.38 32.16
CA LEU A 179 -6.20 -3.47 31.56
C LEU A 179 -7.08 -4.13 30.46
N TRP A 180 -6.82 -5.40 30.14
CA TRP A 180 -7.66 -6.19 29.23
C TRP A 180 -9.04 -6.45 29.84
N ASP A 181 -10.06 -5.72 29.39
CA ASP A 181 -11.45 -6.02 29.75
C ASP A 181 -11.98 -7.23 28.96
N LYS A 182 -12.47 -8.22 29.70
CA LYS A 182 -13.10 -9.43 29.16
C LYS A 182 -14.46 -9.15 28.54
N LEU A 183 -15.15 -8.09 28.93
CA LEU A 183 -16.46 -7.69 28.38
C LEU A 183 -16.30 -7.14 26.96
N ASP A 184 -15.41 -6.15 26.77
CA ASP A 184 -15.14 -5.53 25.45
C ASP A 184 -14.43 -6.49 24.48
N LEU A 185 -13.38 -7.18 24.94
CA LEU A 185 -12.46 -7.90 24.05
C LEU A 185 -12.76 -9.40 23.96
N GLY A 186 -13.40 -9.96 24.99
CA GLY A 186 -13.55 -11.40 25.20
C GLY A 186 -12.44 -11.98 26.10
N PRO A 187 -12.39 -13.30 26.30
CA PRO A 187 -11.32 -13.93 27.08
C PRO A 187 -9.94 -13.73 26.43
N LYS A 188 -8.90 -13.52 27.25
CA LYS A 188 -7.51 -13.55 26.79
C LYS A 188 -7.22 -14.91 26.12
N PRO A 189 -6.61 -14.94 24.91
CA PRO A 189 -6.36 -16.20 24.21
C PRO A 189 -5.27 -17.07 24.85
N VAL A 190 -4.38 -16.48 25.66
CA VAL A 190 -3.35 -17.14 26.48
C VAL A 190 -3.24 -16.44 27.83
N ALA A 191 -2.62 -17.10 28.83
CA ALA A 191 -2.37 -16.48 30.13
C ALA A 191 -1.16 -15.53 30.11
N ASP A 192 -0.09 -15.90 29.40
CA ASP A 192 1.17 -15.16 29.31
C ASP A 192 1.28 -14.43 27.96
N PRO A 193 1.41 -13.09 27.91
CA PRO A 193 1.60 -12.35 26.67
C PRO A 193 2.87 -12.75 25.89
N LEU A 194 3.92 -13.27 26.53
CA LEU A 194 5.14 -13.72 25.85
C LEU A 194 4.88 -14.91 24.90
N ALA A 195 3.78 -15.64 25.10
CA ALA A 195 3.34 -16.71 24.21
C ALA A 195 2.74 -16.20 22.88
N LEU A 196 2.45 -14.90 22.73
CA LEU A 196 1.92 -14.28 21.50
C LEU A 196 3.02 -13.91 20.49
N LEU A 197 4.25 -13.75 20.96
CA LEU A 197 5.30 -13.00 20.29
C LEU A 197 6.05 -13.80 19.21
N GLN A 198 6.74 -13.07 18.34
CA GLN A 198 7.77 -13.61 17.46
C GLN A 198 8.99 -14.02 18.28
N LYS A 199 9.65 -15.11 17.89
CA LYS A 199 10.75 -15.71 18.68
C LYS A 199 12.00 -15.98 17.85
N ASN A 200 13.14 -15.80 18.50
CA ASN A 200 14.45 -16.25 18.05
C ASN A 200 14.57 -17.78 18.14
N ARG A 201 15.66 -18.33 17.60
CA ARG A 201 15.96 -19.78 17.55
C ARG A 201 16.02 -20.45 18.93
N ASP A 202 16.46 -19.71 19.94
CA ASP A 202 16.54 -20.14 21.35
C ASP A 202 15.18 -20.09 22.09
N GLY A 203 14.12 -19.57 21.44
CA GLY A 203 12.80 -19.39 22.04
C GLY A 203 12.59 -18.08 22.79
N SER A 204 13.62 -17.21 22.87
CA SER A 204 13.49 -15.84 23.37
C SER A 204 12.62 -14.98 22.45
N PRO A 205 11.92 -13.94 22.95
CA PRO A 205 11.22 -13.00 22.09
C PRO A 205 12.18 -12.25 21.15
N ILE A 206 11.72 -11.90 19.95
CA ILE A 206 12.38 -10.89 19.12
C ILE A 206 12.07 -9.51 19.71
N VAL A 207 13.12 -8.74 20.00
CA VAL A 207 13.05 -7.39 20.57
C VAL A 207 13.99 -6.47 19.79
N HIS A 208 13.57 -5.23 19.51
CA HIS A 208 14.43 -4.16 19.00
C HIS A 208 14.64 -3.06 20.05
N ASP A 209 15.77 -2.35 19.97
CA ASP A 209 16.09 -1.14 20.74
C ASP A 209 15.92 0.10 19.85
N ASP A 210 14.67 0.43 19.51
CA ASP A 210 14.37 1.54 18.61
C ASP A 210 14.49 2.89 19.34
N ASP A 211 15.21 3.86 18.77
CA ASP A 211 15.50 5.13 19.47
C ASP A 211 14.22 5.91 19.85
N ASP A 212 13.20 5.84 19.00
CA ASP A 212 11.88 6.45 19.21
C ASP A 212 10.97 5.65 20.16
N ALA A 213 11.39 4.49 20.66
CA ALA A 213 10.68 3.71 21.67
C ALA A 213 11.30 3.81 23.08
N LYS A 214 12.49 4.40 23.21
CA LYS A 214 13.26 4.40 24.47
C LYS A 214 12.52 5.07 25.63
N PRO A 215 12.57 4.50 26.85
CA PRO A 215 13.43 3.39 27.29
C PRO A 215 12.86 1.97 27.07
N TYR A 216 11.76 1.82 26.33
CA TYR A 216 11.08 0.53 26.19
C TYR A 216 11.66 -0.30 25.04
N GLY A 217 11.80 -1.62 25.26
CA GLY A 217 12.08 -2.58 24.20
C GLY A 217 10.84 -2.77 23.31
N VAL A 218 11.05 -2.86 22.00
CA VAL A 218 9.99 -3.07 21.01
C VAL A 218 9.84 -4.56 20.73
N TYR A 219 8.76 -5.17 21.22
CA TYR A 219 8.43 -6.56 20.96
C TYR A 219 7.50 -6.71 19.76
N PHE A 220 7.49 -7.91 19.17
CA PHE A 220 6.76 -8.17 17.92
C PHE A 220 5.72 -9.30 18.03
N GLY A 221 4.48 -9.05 17.60
CA GLY A 221 3.40 -10.05 17.55
C GLY A 221 3.57 -11.05 16.41
N CYS A 222 3.31 -12.34 16.64
CA CYS A 222 3.51 -13.38 15.61
C CYS A 222 2.25 -13.64 14.77
N LEU A 223 2.21 -13.17 13.52
CA LEU A 223 1.08 -13.38 12.61
C LEU A 223 0.69 -14.85 12.41
N ASN A 224 1.66 -15.78 12.38
CA ASN A 224 1.37 -17.21 12.22
C ASN A 224 0.80 -17.86 13.49
N ASN A 225 0.88 -17.20 14.65
CA ASN A 225 0.30 -17.64 15.90
C ASN A 225 -1.21 -17.33 15.95
N PRO A 226 -2.11 -18.34 16.05
CA PRO A 226 -3.56 -18.10 16.10
C PRO A 226 -4.00 -17.33 17.35
N TYR A 227 -3.24 -17.39 18.45
CA TYR A 227 -3.52 -16.61 19.66
C TYR A 227 -3.27 -15.12 19.44
N TRP A 228 -2.25 -14.74 18.64
CA TRP A 228 -2.07 -13.35 18.23
C TRP A 228 -3.20 -12.90 17.30
N ARG A 229 -3.59 -13.72 16.33
CA ARG A 229 -4.74 -13.40 15.46
C ARG A 229 -6.06 -13.27 16.21
N ALA A 230 -6.23 -13.97 17.34
CA ALA A 230 -7.37 -13.77 18.23
C ALA A 230 -7.36 -12.39 18.93
N VAL A 231 -6.18 -11.87 19.34
CA VAL A 231 -6.04 -10.49 19.84
C VAL A 231 -6.41 -9.48 18.76
N LEU A 232 -5.83 -9.61 17.57
CA LEU A 232 -6.11 -8.73 16.43
C LEU A 232 -7.62 -8.70 16.09
N LYS A 233 -8.29 -9.87 16.11
CA LYS A 233 -9.74 -9.98 15.88
C LYS A 233 -10.58 -9.30 16.96
N ALA A 234 -10.15 -9.30 18.22
CA ALA A 234 -10.82 -8.52 19.27
C ALA A 234 -10.71 -7.00 19.03
N TRP A 235 -9.52 -6.53 18.63
CA TRP A 235 -9.27 -5.13 18.31
C TRP A 235 -10.01 -4.67 17.04
N VAL A 236 -10.07 -5.49 15.99
CA VAL A 236 -10.89 -5.24 14.78
C VAL A 236 -12.37 -5.12 15.13
N ARG A 237 -12.90 -5.97 16.03
CA ARG A 237 -14.28 -5.84 16.48
C ARG A 237 -14.53 -4.47 17.15
N ARG A 238 -13.71 -4.13 18.15
CA ARG A 238 -13.89 -2.90 18.96
C ARG A 238 -13.61 -1.61 18.20
N GLY A 239 -12.84 -1.64 17.11
CA GLY A 239 -12.70 -0.49 16.20
C GLY A 239 -13.92 -0.30 15.27
N ILE A 240 -14.49 -1.38 14.74
CA ILE A 240 -15.75 -1.32 13.97
C ILE A 240 -16.89 -0.79 14.86
N GLU A 241 -16.97 -1.26 16.11
CA GLU A 241 -17.93 -0.79 17.11
C GLU A 241 -17.72 0.68 17.52
N ARG A 242 -16.52 1.25 17.35
CA ARG A 242 -16.22 2.70 17.48
C ARG A 242 -16.60 3.50 16.22
N GLY A 243 -17.40 2.91 15.32
CA GLY A 243 -17.98 3.57 14.15
C GLY A 243 -17.11 3.59 12.90
N LEU A 244 -15.98 2.87 12.85
CA LEU A 244 -15.11 2.83 11.67
C LEU A 244 -15.80 2.21 10.45
N ASP A 245 -15.53 2.77 9.27
CA ASP A 245 -15.87 2.20 7.97
C ASP A 245 -14.80 1.27 7.39
N GLY A 246 -13.60 1.23 8.00
CA GLY A 246 -12.48 0.45 7.49
C GLY A 246 -11.18 0.63 8.27
N TYR A 247 -10.11 0.08 7.69
CA TYR A 247 -8.75 0.15 8.22
C TYR A 247 -7.71 0.26 7.12
N VAL A 248 -6.59 0.90 7.44
CA VAL A 248 -5.31 0.62 6.80
C VAL A 248 -4.43 -0.14 7.75
N ILE A 249 -3.92 -1.27 7.25
CA ILE A 249 -3.14 -2.23 8.01
C ILE A 249 -1.68 -1.81 7.96
N ASN A 250 -1.16 -1.37 9.10
CA ASN A 250 0.20 -0.86 9.31
C ASN A 250 1.13 -1.98 9.82
N TYR A 251 2.45 -1.81 9.59
CA TYR A 251 3.51 -2.70 10.09
C TYR A 251 3.24 -4.20 9.81
N PHE A 252 2.81 -4.53 8.58
CA PHE A 252 2.29 -5.86 8.25
C PHE A 252 3.37 -6.82 7.71
N TYR A 253 4.43 -6.99 8.50
CA TYR A 253 5.59 -7.81 8.14
C TYR A 253 5.89 -8.89 9.19
N ARG A 254 6.97 -9.64 8.99
CA ARG A 254 7.53 -10.60 9.95
C ARG A 254 9.05 -10.38 10.04
N HIS A 255 9.66 -10.83 11.13
CA HIS A 255 11.11 -10.95 11.27
C HIS A 255 11.53 -12.42 11.04
N ASN A 256 12.73 -12.80 11.47
CA ASN A 256 13.25 -14.17 11.41
C ASN A 256 12.59 -15.13 12.44
N CYS A 257 11.27 -15.04 12.60
CA CYS A 257 10.51 -15.74 13.63
C CYS A 257 10.55 -17.26 13.41
N THR A 258 11.19 -17.96 14.33
CA THR A 258 11.41 -19.42 14.32
C THR A 258 10.57 -20.14 15.37
N CYS A 259 9.51 -19.50 15.90
CA CYS A 259 8.58 -20.13 16.84
C CYS A 259 7.84 -21.33 16.24
N GLU A 260 7.29 -22.20 17.09
CA GLU A 260 6.63 -23.46 16.68
C GLU A 260 5.54 -23.29 15.60
N HIS A 261 4.83 -22.16 15.58
CA HIS A 261 3.81 -21.87 14.57
C HIS A 261 4.44 -21.57 13.20
N CYS A 262 5.53 -20.81 13.15
CA CYS A 262 6.30 -20.57 11.92
C CYS A 262 6.98 -21.84 11.42
N GLN A 263 7.58 -22.63 12.32
CA GLN A 263 8.21 -23.92 12.00
C GLN A 263 7.20 -24.88 11.33
N ARG A 264 6.02 -25.06 11.93
CA ARG A 264 4.94 -25.89 11.35
C ARG A 264 4.45 -25.32 10.01
N ALA A 265 4.17 -24.02 9.95
CA ALA A 265 3.63 -23.38 8.74
C ALA A 265 4.60 -23.42 7.55
N PHE A 266 5.91 -23.28 7.79
CA PHE A 266 6.90 -23.36 6.72
C PHE A 266 7.16 -24.80 6.26
N ARG A 267 7.18 -25.79 7.17
CA ARG A 267 7.16 -27.22 6.79
C ARG A 267 5.95 -27.55 5.92
N ALA A 268 4.75 -27.10 6.31
CA ALA A 268 3.53 -27.28 5.53
C ALA A 268 3.64 -26.65 4.13
N TYR A 269 4.04 -25.37 4.05
CA TYR A 269 4.27 -24.66 2.77
C TYR A 269 5.24 -25.38 1.83
N LEU A 270 6.33 -25.95 2.36
CA LEU A 270 7.29 -26.70 1.55
C LEU A 270 6.68 -28.03 1.05
N SER A 271 5.91 -28.74 1.91
CA SER A 271 5.21 -29.97 1.51
C SER A 271 4.03 -29.73 0.56
N GLU A 272 3.41 -28.54 0.56
CA GLU A 272 2.41 -28.11 -0.44
C GLU A 272 3.02 -27.95 -1.85
N ARG A 273 4.35 -27.85 -1.97
CA ARG A 273 5.05 -27.39 -3.19
C ARG A 273 6.08 -28.36 -3.78
N TYR A 274 6.64 -29.26 -2.97
CA TYR A 274 7.73 -30.14 -3.38
C TYR A 274 7.57 -31.52 -2.75
N ASN A 275 7.87 -32.57 -3.52
CA ASN A 275 7.93 -33.93 -2.96
C ASN A 275 9.23 -34.16 -2.16
N ALA A 276 9.28 -35.21 -1.34
CA ALA A 276 10.43 -35.48 -0.45
C ALA A 276 11.78 -35.62 -1.20
N GLY A 277 11.79 -36.14 -2.44
CA GLY A 277 12.99 -36.21 -3.27
C GLY A 277 13.46 -34.83 -3.73
N GLU A 278 12.54 -33.94 -4.09
CA GLU A 278 12.85 -32.54 -4.41
C GLU A 278 13.33 -31.76 -3.19
N ILE A 279 12.70 -31.94 -2.01
CA ILE A 279 13.13 -31.30 -0.76
C ILE A 279 14.58 -31.67 -0.44
N LYS A 280 14.93 -32.95 -0.56
CA LYS A 280 16.29 -33.44 -0.38
C LYS A 280 17.26 -32.88 -1.43
N ALA A 281 16.87 -32.88 -2.71
CA ALA A 281 17.75 -32.41 -3.79
C ALA A 281 17.98 -30.88 -3.79
N LYS A 282 16.91 -30.09 -3.60
CA LYS A 282 16.92 -28.62 -3.72
C LYS A 282 17.36 -27.91 -2.44
N PHE A 283 17.05 -28.48 -1.28
CA PHE A 283 17.27 -27.84 0.03
C PHE A 283 18.17 -28.65 0.98
N GLN A 284 18.64 -29.84 0.58
CA GLN A 284 19.48 -30.74 1.40
C GLN A 284 18.82 -31.21 2.72
N ILE A 285 17.49 -31.16 2.78
CA ILE A 285 16.70 -31.60 3.94
C ILE A 285 16.29 -33.07 3.75
N ALA A 286 16.84 -33.99 4.56
CA ALA A 286 16.61 -35.42 4.41
C ALA A 286 15.23 -35.91 4.92
N ASN A 287 14.70 -35.26 5.97
CA ASN A 287 13.35 -35.47 6.48
C ASN A 287 12.76 -34.10 6.84
N LEU A 288 11.74 -33.65 6.09
CA LEU A 288 11.13 -32.34 6.30
C LEU A 288 10.32 -32.25 7.60
N GLU A 289 9.62 -33.31 7.99
CA GLU A 289 8.72 -33.32 9.15
C GLU A 289 9.47 -33.08 10.45
N ALA A 290 10.62 -33.76 10.61
CA ALA A 290 11.52 -33.62 11.75
C ALA A 290 12.51 -32.45 11.64
N HIS A 291 12.51 -31.68 10.54
CA HIS A 291 13.47 -30.59 10.35
C HIS A 291 13.05 -29.33 11.11
N THR A 292 13.94 -28.86 12.00
CA THR A 292 13.85 -27.54 12.63
C THR A 292 14.72 -26.56 11.85
N PHE A 293 14.12 -25.46 11.40
CA PHE A 293 14.82 -24.42 10.66
C PHE A 293 15.51 -23.44 11.61
N ASP A 294 16.80 -23.19 11.38
CA ASP A 294 17.62 -22.23 12.15
C ASP A 294 17.27 -20.76 11.85
N GLU A 295 16.74 -20.50 10.65
CA GLU A 295 16.17 -19.24 10.20
C GLU A 295 14.88 -19.52 9.41
N ILE A 296 13.92 -18.61 9.44
CA ILE A 296 12.81 -18.55 8.48
C ILE A 296 12.73 -17.08 8.07
N VAL A 297 13.58 -16.70 7.11
CA VAL A 297 13.78 -15.29 6.74
C VAL A 297 12.50 -14.66 6.18
N ALA A 298 12.20 -13.43 6.59
CA ALA A 298 11.09 -12.67 6.04
C ALA A 298 11.50 -11.91 4.77
N ARG A 299 12.71 -11.34 4.79
CA ARG A 299 13.41 -10.73 3.66
C ARG A 299 14.89 -11.08 3.76
N HIS A 300 15.60 -11.02 2.64
CA HIS A 300 17.04 -11.29 2.57
C HIS A 300 17.72 -10.36 1.57
N ASN A 301 19.05 -10.23 1.68
CA ASN A 301 19.86 -9.58 0.65
C ASN A 301 19.89 -10.47 -0.61
N PRO A 302 19.54 -9.96 -1.81
CA PRO A 302 19.64 -10.69 -3.08
C PRO A 302 20.97 -11.42 -3.30
N ARG A 303 22.09 -10.80 -2.91
CA ARG A 303 23.45 -11.38 -3.03
C ARG A 303 23.71 -12.56 -2.09
N GLN A 304 22.78 -12.82 -1.18
CA GLN A 304 22.77 -13.95 -0.23
C GLN A 304 21.55 -14.86 -0.47
N SER A 305 20.92 -14.77 -1.66
CA SER A 305 19.80 -15.61 -2.04
C SER A 305 20.24 -17.06 -2.25
N THR A 306 19.49 -17.99 -1.67
CA THR A 306 19.62 -19.43 -1.87
C THR A 306 18.24 -19.98 -2.26
N PRO A 307 18.13 -21.17 -2.87
CA PRO A 307 16.83 -21.76 -3.18
C PRO A 307 15.91 -21.83 -1.94
N LEU A 308 16.47 -22.13 -0.77
CA LEU A 308 15.72 -22.20 0.48
C LEU A 308 15.30 -20.81 0.98
N ARG A 309 16.18 -19.79 0.94
CA ARG A 309 15.82 -18.41 1.33
C ARG A 309 14.79 -17.77 0.40
N LEU A 310 14.82 -18.12 -0.88
CA LEU A 310 13.81 -17.73 -1.87
C LEU A 310 12.42 -18.28 -1.50
N GLU A 311 12.35 -19.55 -1.10
CA GLU A 311 11.10 -20.14 -0.58
C GLU A 311 10.68 -19.58 0.78
N MET A 312 11.61 -19.24 1.68
CA MET A 312 11.29 -18.56 2.96
C MET A 312 10.69 -17.17 2.72
N HIS A 313 11.25 -16.39 1.79
CA HIS A 313 10.72 -15.08 1.42
C HIS A 313 9.33 -15.21 0.78
N ARG A 314 9.14 -16.14 -0.18
CA ARG A 314 7.83 -16.37 -0.80
C ARG A 314 6.78 -16.90 0.19
N PHE A 315 7.18 -17.78 1.11
CA PHE A 315 6.34 -18.18 2.25
C PHE A 315 5.94 -16.97 3.09
N SER A 316 6.81 -15.98 3.25
CA SER A 316 6.56 -14.82 4.10
C SER A 316 5.46 -13.92 3.56
N ASP A 317 5.58 -13.49 2.31
CA ASP A 317 4.58 -12.65 1.65
C ASP A 317 3.22 -13.40 1.61
N ILE A 318 3.22 -14.67 1.20
CA ILE A 318 2.00 -15.50 1.12
C ILE A 318 1.38 -15.76 2.49
N SER A 319 2.16 -16.09 3.52
CA SER A 319 1.64 -16.39 4.86
C SER A 319 1.12 -15.11 5.53
N ASN A 320 1.81 -13.97 5.36
CA ASN A 320 1.29 -12.68 5.80
C ASN A 320 -0.03 -12.38 5.09
N LYS A 321 -0.12 -12.49 3.76
CA LYS A 321 -1.36 -12.24 3.01
C LYS A 321 -2.50 -13.18 3.43
N ARG A 322 -2.23 -14.47 3.66
CA ARG A 322 -3.21 -15.43 4.23
C ARG A 322 -3.71 -14.98 5.61
N ASN A 323 -2.83 -14.45 6.47
CA ASN A 323 -3.20 -13.94 7.80
C ASN A 323 -3.98 -12.60 7.72
N PHE A 324 -3.71 -11.73 6.74
CA PHE A 324 -4.51 -10.53 6.46
C PHE A 324 -5.94 -10.91 6.07
N ASP A 325 -6.07 -11.89 5.18
CA ASP A 325 -7.38 -12.39 4.74
C ASP A 325 -8.16 -12.99 5.93
N GLU A 326 -7.54 -13.83 6.77
CA GLU A 326 -8.20 -14.44 7.94
C GLU A 326 -8.69 -13.44 9.00
N VAL A 327 -7.99 -12.30 9.18
CA VAL A 327 -8.27 -11.30 10.23
C VAL A 327 -9.17 -10.18 9.74
N PHE A 328 -8.86 -9.58 8.59
CA PHE A 328 -9.53 -8.37 8.12
C PHE A 328 -10.59 -8.64 7.06
N ILE A 329 -10.33 -9.57 6.13
CA ILE A 329 -11.30 -9.92 5.08
C ILE A 329 -12.39 -10.82 5.66
N ASP A 330 -12.06 -12.04 6.07
CA ASP A 330 -13.03 -13.07 6.46
C ASP A 330 -13.74 -12.70 7.77
N PHE A 331 -12.97 -12.37 8.81
CA PHE A 331 -13.54 -11.98 10.11
C PHE A 331 -14.07 -10.55 10.10
N GLY A 332 -13.30 -9.58 9.60
CA GLY A 332 -13.73 -8.18 9.56
C GLY A 332 -14.99 -7.96 8.72
N ARG A 333 -15.11 -8.56 7.53
CA ARG A 333 -16.34 -8.43 6.72
C ARG A 333 -17.51 -9.29 7.19
N LYS A 334 -17.26 -10.33 8.01
CA LYS A 334 -18.34 -10.99 8.75
C LYS A 334 -19.00 -10.06 9.78
N LEU A 335 -18.25 -9.10 10.34
CA LEU A 335 -18.80 -8.06 11.22
C LEU A 335 -19.39 -6.88 10.44
N LYS A 336 -18.74 -6.45 9.34
CA LYS A 336 -19.16 -5.32 8.51
C LYS A 336 -18.91 -5.63 7.03
N PRO A 337 -19.92 -6.10 6.25
CA PRO A 337 -19.71 -6.56 4.88
C PRO A 337 -19.04 -5.57 3.93
N ASP A 338 -19.22 -4.26 4.14
CA ASP A 338 -18.65 -3.19 3.32
C ASP A 338 -17.33 -2.60 3.86
N LEU A 339 -16.66 -3.28 4.81
CA LEU A 339 -15.42 -2.82 5.45
C LEU A 339 -14.33 -2.49 4.41
N ILE A 340 -13.89 -1.24 4.43
CA ILE A 340 -12.84 -0.69 3.56
C ILE A 340 -11.47 -1.15 4.07
N LEU A 341 -10.65 -1.75 3.22
CA LEU A 341 -9.37 -2.33 3.61
C LEU A 341 -8.26 -2.07 2.58
N ALA A 342 -7.08 -1.70 3.08
CA ALA A 342 -5.81 -1.64 2.37
C ALA A 342 -4.65 -2.01 3.33
N GLN A 343 -3.50 -2.45 2.80
CA GLN A 343 -2.26 -2.63 3.56
C GLN A 343 -1.28 -1.48 3.26
N TRP A 344 -0.80 -0.77 4.28
CA TRP A 344 0.28 0.21 4.16
C TRP A 344 1.59 -0.55 3.93
N LEU A 345 2.14 -0.40 2.73
CA LEU A 345 3.37 -1.08 2.30
C LEU A 345 4.36 -0.10 1.65
N HIS A 346 5.54 -0.56 1.26
CA HIS A 346 6.62 0.27 0.70
C HIS A 346 7.01 -0.16 -0.71
N LEU A 347 7.23 0.83 -1.58
CA LEU A 347 7.61 0.66 -2.99
C LEU A 347 8.67 1.69 -3.36
N TYR A 348 9.85 1.22 -3.73
CA TYR A 348 10.99 2.06 -4.05
C TYR A 348 11.11 2.25 -5.57
N ASP A 349 11.98 3.17 -5.99
CA ASP A 349 12.18 3.59 -7.39
C ASP A 349 12.74 2.51 -8.36
N PHE A 350 12.70 1.24 -7.98
CA PHE A 350 13.19 0.08 -8.74
C PHE A 350 14.70 0.02 -9.01
N ARG A 351 15.51 0.95 -8.49
CA ARG A 351 16.98 0.86 -8.56
C ARG A 351 17.49 -0.30 -7.69
N TYR A 352 18.56 -0.96 -8.13
CA TYR A 352 19.15 -2.08 -7.41
C TYR A 352 20.69 -1.97 -7.31
N PRO A 353 21.30 -2.01 -6.11
CA PRO A 353 20.70 -2.29 -4.80
C PRO A 353 20.26 -1.01 -4.05
N ALA A 354 19.01 -0.57 -4.20
CA ALA A 354 18.46 0.50 -3.36
C ALA A 354 17.94 -0.07 -2.03
N HIS A 355 18.86 -0.28 -1.08
CA HIS A 355 18.61 -0.55 0.36
C HIS A 355 17.80 -1.79 0.76
N GLY A 356 17.09 -2.46 -0.16
CA GLY A 356 16.28 -3.63 0.12
C GLY A 356 15.62 -4.19 -1.15
N PRO A 357 14.66 -5.13 -1.01
CA PRO A 357 13.68 -5.39 -2.06
C PRO A 357 12.83 -4.16 -2.39
N THR A 358 12.52 -3.96 -3.67
CA THR A 358 11.89 -2.73 -4.16
C THR A 358 10.38 -2.68 -3.97
N ASP A 359 9.71 -3.81 -3.75
CA ASP A 359 8.27 -3.91 -3.43
C ASP A 359 8.08 -4.87 -2.26
N GLU A 360 7.31 -4.48 -1.24
CA GLU A 360 6.95 -5.36 -0.12
C GLU A 360 5.94 -6.47 -0.48
N ARG A 361 5.37 -6.45 -1.70
CA ARG A 361 4.52 -7.51 -2.27
C ARG A 361 5.24 -8.37 -3.32
N GLN A 362 6.56 -8.23 -3.50
CA GLN A 362 7.31 -8.74 -4.66
C GLN A 362 7.21 -10.27 -4.92
N PHE A 363 6.86 -11.09 -3.92
CA PHE A 363 6.67 -12.54 -4.08
C PHE A 363 5.20 -12.98 -4.03
N LEU A 364 4.25 -12.04 -3.98
CA LEU A 364 2.83 -12.36 -4.15
C LEU A 364 2.53 -12.71 -5.62
N PRO A 365 1.97 -13.90 -5.91
CA PRO A 365 1.49 -14.24 -7.24
C PRO A 365 0.34 -13.33 -7.66
N ALA A 366 0.10 -13.25 -8.97
CA ALA A 366 -0.91 -12.38 -9.57
C ALA A 366 -2.30 -12.47 -8.90
N ASP A 367 -2.75 -13.67 -8.52
CA ASP A 367 -4.07 -13.90 -7.91
C ASP A 367 -4.18 -13.39 -6.45
N LEU A 368 -3.04 -13.14 -5.78
CA LEU A 368 -2.96 -12.66 -4.40
C LEU A 368 -2.55 -11.18 -4.28
N TRP A 369 -1.78 -10.64 -5.25
CA TRP A 369 -1.06 -9.36 -5.13
C TRP A 369 -1.94 -8.18 -4.67
N SER A 370 -3.19 -8.08 -5.11
CA SER A 370 -4.16 -7.07 -4.65
C SER A 370 -5.44 -7.65 -4.03
N LYS A 371 -5.47 -8.96 -3.73
CA LYS A 371 -6.73 -9.69 -3.47
C LYS A 371 -7.43 -9.22 -2.19
N GLY A 372 -8.73 -8.99 -2.27
CA GLY A 372 -9.59 -8.68 -1.12
C GLY A 372 -9.56 -7.21 -0.65
N GLU A 373 -8.44 -6.50 -0.81
CA GLU A 373 -8.34 -5.06 -0.55
C GLU A 373 -9.29 -4.26 -1.46
N ASN A 374 -9.84 -3.17 -0.95
CA ASN A 374 -10.67 -2.25 -1.74
C ASN A 374 -9.81 -1.31 -2.60
N TYR A 375 -8.66 -0.90 -2.06
CA TYR A 375 -7.73 0.04 -2.68
C TYR A 375 -6.29 -0.30 -2.25
N ILE A 376 -5.28 0.25 -2.94
CA ILE A 376 -3.86 -0.01 -2.67
C ILE A 376 -3.23 1.19 -1.94
N TRP A 377 -2.31 0.92 -1.01
CA TRP A 377 -1.54 1.92 -0.30
C TRP A 377 -0.04 1.63 -0.38
N TYR A 378 0.74 2.65 -0.75
CA TYR A 378 2.20 2.57 -0.66
C TYR A 378 2.83 3.86 -0.13
N CYS A 379 3.83 3.73 0.74
CA CYS A 379 4.85 4.75 0.91
C CYS A 379 5.91 4.56 -0.18
N VAL A 380 6.19 5.61 -0.95
CA VAL A 380 7.31 5.61 -1.91
C VAL A 380 8.52 6.31 -1.30
N GLY A 381 9.19 5.59 -0.40
CA GLY A 381 10.49 5.98 0.13
C GLY A 381 11.57 5.95 -0.96
N GLY A 382 12.68 6.66 -0.75
CA GLY A 382 13.83 6.63 -1.67
C GLY A 382 13.66 7.38 -2.99
N VAL A 383 12.43 7.78 -3.38
CA VAL A 383 12.21 8.84 -4.38
C VAL A 383 13.08 10.04 -3.97
N PRO A 384 14.03 10.50 -4.81
CA PRO A 384 15.22 11.16 -4.28
C PRO A 384 14.98 12.39 -3.39
N LYS A 385 15.47 12.28 -2.15
CA LYS A 385 15.70 13.39 -1.23
C LYS A 385 17.19 13.77 -1.26
N PRO A 386 17.56 15.04 -1.45
CA PRO A 386 16.71 16.12 -1.96
C PRO A 386 16.35 15.91 -3.44
N THR A 387 15.33 16.62 -3.90
CA THR A 387 15.13 16.90 -5.33
C THR A 387 16.35 17.62 -5.90
N GLY A 388 16.63 17.43 -7.18
CA GLY A 388 17.72 18.10 -7.88
C GLY A 388 17.40 18.23 -9.36
N VAL A 389 16.50 19.15 -9.71
CA VAL A 389 16.01 19.39 -11.07
C VAL A 389 17.18 19.66 -12.02
N LYS A 390 18.19 20.42 -11.58
CA LYS A 390 19.44 20.66 -12.33
C LYS A 390 20.26 19.40 -12.65
N LYS A 391 20.06 18.31 -11.90
CA LYS A 391 20.65 16.97 -12.15
C LYS A 391 19.71 16.01 -12.89
N GLY A 392 18.53 16.48 -13.35
CA GLY A 392 17.47 15.62 -13.89
C GLY A 392 16.69 14.83 -12.83
N ILE A 393 16.94 15.09 -11.54
CA ILE A 393 16.35 14.38 -10.40
C ILE A 393 15.07 15.12 -9.99
N LEU A 394 13.94 14.76 -10.60
CA LEU A 394 12.65 15.41 -10.34
C LEU A 394 12.06 15.09 -8.96
N GLY A 395 12.51 14.01 -8.31
CA GLY A 395 11.89 13.47 -7.11
C GLY A 395 10.42 13.13 -7.35
N ASP A 396 10.15 12.33 -8.38
CA ASP A 396 8.81 11.97 -8.86
C ASP A 396 8.46 10.48 -8.65
N GLY A 397 7.17 10.19 -8.45
CA GLY A 397 6.67 8.84 -8.18
C GLY A 397 6.14 8.08 -9.40
N THR A 398 6.32 8.60 -10.62
CA THR A 398 5.57 8.17 -11.83
C THR A 398 5.69 6.68 -12.10
N LEU A 399 6.90 6.12 -12.04
CA LEU A 399 7.14 4.70 -12.33
C LEU A 399 6.50 3.76 -11.30
N ALA A 400 6.54 4.14 -10.02
CA ALA A 400 5.92 3.40 -8.94
C ALA A 400 4.39 3.35 -9.09
N MET A 401 3.77 4.49 -9.43
CA MET A 401 2.32 4.57 -9.66
C MET A 401 1.87 3.77 -10.89
N ARG A 402 2.62 3.82 -12.01
CA ARG A 402 2.32 3.00 -13.20
C ARG A 402 2.43 1.50 -12.92
N TYR A 403 3.40 1.08 -12.11
CA TYR A 403 3.51 -0.31 -11.64
C TYR A 403 2.31 -0.71 -10.76
N ILE A 404 1.99 0.09 -9.72
CA ILE A 404 0.83 -0.15 -8.85
C ILE A 404 -0.45 -0.30 -9.67
N ARG A 405 -0.66 0.62 -10.63
CA ARG A 405 -1.82 0.64 -11.50
C ARG A 405 -1.93 -0.63 -12.33
N GLY A 406 -0.88 -1.00 -13.07
CA GLY A 406 -0.95 -2.17 -13.95
C GLY A 406 -0.86 -3.53 -13.26
N ALA A 407 -0.21 -3.64 -12.09
CA ALA A 407 -0.23 -4.83 -11.25
C ALA A 407 -1.54 -4.97 -10.43
N GLY A 408 -2.18 -3.84 -10.12
CA GLY A 408 -3.44 -3.76 -9.40
C GLY A 408 -4.71 -3.79 -10.26
N ASP A 409 -4.60 -3.95 -11.58
CA ASP A 409 -5.73 -3.87 -12.54
C ASP A 409 -6.48 -2.52 -12.52
N ASP A 410 -5.76 -1.41 -12.42
CA ASP A 410 -6.29 -0.05 -12.15
C ASP A 410 -7.07 0.07 -10.82
N LYS A 411 -6.84 -0.81 -9.84
CA LYS A 411 -7.49 -0.66 -8.52
C LYS A 411 -7.14 0.72 -7.94
N PRO A 412 -8.10 1.45 -7.35
CA PRO A 412 -7.83 2.76 -6.75
C PRO A 412 -6.64 2.66 -5.79
N PHE A 413 -5.74 3.63 -5.84
CA PHE A 413 -4.51 3.60 -5.06
C PHE A 413 -4.14 4.98 -4.55
N THR A 414 -3.43 5.03 -3.42
CA THR A 414 -2.73 6.24 -2.97
C THR A 414 -1.26 5.93 -2.77
N ILE A 415 -0.42 6.94 -2.96
CA ILE A 415 0.94 6.93 -2.47
C ILE A 415 1.17 8.06 -1.45
N CYS A 416 1.90 7.73 -0.38
CA CYS A 416 2.50 8.72 0.49
C CYS A 416 3.96 8.95 0.08
N GLN A 417 4.31 10.20 -0.22
CA GLN A 417 5.69 10.66 -0.30
C GLN A 417 6.03 11.41 0.98
N TYR A 418 7.15 11.08 1.63
CA TYR A 418 7.59 11.74 2.88
C TYR A 418 8.17 13.15 2.64
N GLU A 419 7.38 14.02 2.04
CA GLU A 419 7.70 15.37 1.58
C GLU A 419 6.59 16.34 2.03
N ARG A 420 6.99 17.52 2.52
CA ARG A 420 6.11 18.54 3.13
C ARG A 420 6.15 19.88 2.40
N THR A 421 7.07 20.06 1.44
CA THR A 421 7.23 21.28 0.65
C THR A 421 6.46 21.20 -0.67
N ARG A 422 6.69 20.15 -1.47
CA ARG A 422 6.21 20.03 -2.86
C ARG A 422 4.75 19.56 -2.98
N VAL A 423 3.87 20.16 -2.18
CA VAL A 423 2.48 19.73 -1.99
C VAL A 423 1.69 19.74 -3.29
N ARG A 424 1.85 20.76 -4.15
CA ARG A 424 1.11 20.84 -5.42
C ARG A 424 1.57 19.74 -6.36
N ALA A 425 2.88 19.50 -6.47
CA ALA A 425 3.43 18.47 -7.35
C ALA A 425 2.97 17.05 -6.96
N ILE A 426 2.99 16.72 -5.67
CA ILE A 426 2.55 15.40 -5.16
C ILE A 426 1.06 15.19 -5.40
N PHE A 427 0.22 16.21 -5.18
CA PHE A 427 -1.21 16.10 -5.47
C PHE A 427 -1.47 15.85 -6.97
N SER A 428 -0.70 16.54 -7.82
CA SER A 428 -0.83 16.49 -9.27
C SER A 428 -0.39 15.16 -9.88
N GLU A 429 0.73 14.60 -9.40
CA GLU A 429 1.28 13.35 -9.96
C GLU A 429 0.42 12.13 -9.62
N VAL A 430 -0.16 12.10 -8.41
CA VAL A 430 -1.06 11.02 -8.00
C VAL A 430 -2.36 11.07 -8.82
N ALA A 431 -2.96 12.26 -8.95
CA ALA A 431 -4.14 12.45 -9.80
C ALA A 431 -3.85 12.12 -11.29
N ALA A 432 -2.70 12.53 -11.82
CA ALA A 432 -2.30 12.26 -13.21
C ALA A 432 -2.13 10.77 -13.53
N ASN A 433 -1.65 9.97 -12.57
CA ASN A 433 -1.46 8.53 -12.75
C ASN A 433 -2.69 7.69 -12.33
N GLY A 434 -3.82 8.32 -11.97
CA GLY A 434 -5.08 7.64 -11.65
C GLY A 434 -5.23 7.18 -10.20
N GLY A 435 -4.49 7.79 -9.27
CA GLY A 435 -4.62 7.55 -7.82
C GLY A 435 -5.41 8.64 -7.10
N MET A 436 -5.83 8.35 -5.86
CA MET A 436 -6.43 9.36 -4.97
C MET A 436 -5.35 10.29 -4.44
N ALA A 437 -5.41 11.56 -4.84
CA ALA A 437 -4.42 12.54 -4.48
C ALA A 437 -4.42 12.85 -2.97
N MET A 438 -3.21 13.05 -2.45
CA MET A 438 -2.90 13.13 -1.03
C MET A 438 -1.59 13.91 -0.87
N SER A 439 -1.40 14.60 0.25
CA SER A 439 -0.07 15.07 0.66
C SER A 439 0.21 14.62 2.10
N ASN A 440 1.49 14.50 2.45
CA ASN A 440 1.89 13.90 3.71
C ASN A 440 1.53 14.78 4.90
N TYR A 441 0.56 14.30 5.70
CA TYR A 441 0.00 14.95 6.89
C TYR A 441 -0.62 16.33 6.66
N THR A 442 -0.90 16.69 5.39
CA THR A 442 -1.71 17.84 4.94
C THR A 442 -1.73 19.02 5.92
N GLU A 443 -0.71 19.88 5.91
CA GLU A 443 -0.42 20.89 6.95
C GLU A 443 -1.45 22.04 7.02
N PHE A 444 -2.71 21.72 7.33
CA PHE A 444 -3.88 22.60 7.30
C PHE A 444 -3.88 23.72 8.37
N PHE A 445 -2.95 23.62 9.32
CA PHE A 445 -2.69 24.62 10.35
C PHE A 445 -1.75 25.74 9.86
N ASP A 446 -1.02 25.51 8.76
CA ASP A 446 -0.34 26.57 8.01
C ASP A 446 -1.36 27.21 7.02
N PRO A 447 -1.63 28.53 7.12
CA PRO A 447 -2.53 29.20 6.19
C PRO A 447 -2.09 29.13 4.72
N ALA A 448 -0.81 29.02 4.40
CA ALA A 448 -0.35 28.90 3.01
C ALA A 448 -0.69 27.52 2.43
N SER A 449 -0.26 26.46 3.11
CA SER A 449 -0.52 25.07 2.73
C SER A 449 -2.02 24.76 2.72
N ARG A 450 -2.81 25.28 3.68
CA ARG A 450 -4.28 25.14 3.69
C ARG A 450 -4.94 25.71 2.43
N ARG A 451 -4.53 26.90 1.95
CA ARG A 451 -5.09 27.52 0.72
C ARG A 451 -4.86 26.63 -0.50
N GLU A 452 -3.67 26.07 -0.64
CA GLU A 452 -3.31 25.22 -1.78
C GLU A 452 -3.99 23.86 -1.71
N LEU A 453 -4.12 23.26 -0.51
CA LEU A 453 -4.91 22.05 -0.31
C LEU A 453 -6.37 22.28 -0.70
N VAL A 454 -7.02 23.35 -0.21
CA VAL A 454 -8.41 23.67 -0.56
C VAL A 454 -8.59 23.92 -2.08
N ARG A 455 -7.63 24.59 -2.73
CA ARG A 455 -7.60 24.73 -4.19
C ARG A 455 -7.56 23.39 -4.91
N TYR A 456 -6.59 22.53 -4.57
CA TYR A 456 -6.34 21.28 -5.29
C TYR A 456 -7.42 20.21 -5.02
N TYR A 457 -7.89 20.03 -3.77
CA TYR A 457 -9.08 19.21 -3.49
C TYR A 457 -10.34 19.77 -4.18
N GLY A 458 -10.50 21.10 -4.21
CA GLY A 458 -11.60 21.77 -4.90
C GLY A 458 -11.60 21.53 -6.41
N PHE A 459 -10.42 21.52 -7.04
CA PHE A 459 -10.23 21.17 -8.46
C PHE A 459 -10.61 19.72 -8.74
N LEU A 460 -10.14 18.76 -7.93
CA LEU A 460 -10.52 17.34 -8.07
C LEU A 460 -12.01 17.09 -7.81
N ARG A 461 -12.66 17.90 -6.95
CA ARG A 461 -14.12 17.85 -6.74
C ARG A 461 -14.89 18.44 -7.93
N ARG A 462 -14.42 19.53 -8.53
CA ARG A 462 -15.03 20.17 -9.71
C ARG A 462 -14.95 19.27 -10.94
N TYR A 463 -13.84 18.55 -11.11
CA TYR A 463 -13.56 17.70 -12.27
C TYR A 463 -13.55 16.20 -11.92
N ASP A 464 -14.37 15.78 -10.96
CA ASP A 464 -14.36 14.41 -10.40
C ASP A 464 -14.47 13.30 -11.46
N ALA A 465 -15.22 13.52 -12.54
CA ALA A 465 -15.37 12.59 -13.67
C ALA A 465 -14.05 12.28 -14.40
N ILE A 466 -13.09 13.22 -14.44
CA ILE A 466 -11.76 13.01 -15.04
C ILE A 466 -10.96 11.98 -14.24
N PHE A 467 -11.20 11.88 -12.93
CA PHE A 467 -10.38 11.09 -12.00
C PHE A 467 -11.06 9.79 -11.57
N ARG A 468 -12.39 9.77 -11.39
CA ARG A 468 -13.12 8.62 -10.85
C ARG A 468 -13.08 7.44 -11.83
N ALA A 469 -12.58 6.30 -11.36
CA ALA A 469 -12.48 5.04 -12.10
C ALA A 469 -11.77 5.14 -13.47
N ASN A 470 -10.95 6.17 -13.68
CA ASN A 470 -10.33 6.44 -14.98
C ASN A 470 -9.36 5.32 -15.39
N ARG A 471 -9.14 5.17 -16.71
CA ARG A 471 -8.31 4.11 -17.30
C ARG A 471 -7.15 4.71 -18.09
N PRO A 472 -5.98 4.06 -18.13
CA PRO A 472 -4.81 4.65 -18.77
C PRO A 472 -5.00 4.68 -20.28
N HIS A 473 -4.64 5.81 -20.90
CA HIS A 473 -4.53 5.93 -22.35
C HIS A 473 -3.06 5.75 -22.79
N ALA A 474 -2.50 4.61 -22.41
CA ALA A 474 -1.16 4.21 -22.82
C ALA A 474 -1.16 3.64 -24.25
N GLU A 475 -0.19 4.05 -25.05
CA GLU A 475 0.02 3.53 -26.41
C GLU A 475 1.04 2.39 -26.42
N ALA A 476 1.90 2.33 -25.40
CA ALA A 476 2.94 1.32 -25.25
C ALA A 476 2.85 0.58 -23.90
N LEU A 477 3.49 -0.58 -23.82
CA LEU A 477 3.62 -1.37 -22.60
C LEU A 477 5.09 -1.59 -22.26
N LEU A 478 5.49 -1.33 -21.01
CA LEU A 478 6.73 -1.83 -20.44
C LEU A 478 6.43 -3.04 -19.55
N VAL A 479 7.00 -4.19 -19.91
CA VAL A 479 6.80 -5.43 -19.15
C VAL A 479 7.70 -5.45 -17.90
N PHE A 480 7.09 -5.55 -16.72
CA PHE A 480 7.79 -5.73 -15.45
C PHE A 480 8.17 -7.21 -15.23
N PRO A 481 9.43 -7.55 -14.93
CA PRO A 481 9.93 -8.92 -14.97
C PRO A 481 9.64 -9.71 -13.66
N ARG A 482 8.37 -9.80 -13.22
CA ARG A 482 8.00 -10.46 -11.95
C ARG A 482 8.43 -11.93 -11.92
N SER A 483 8.28 -12.67 -13.03
CA SER A 483 8.70 -14.07 -13.11
C SER A 483 10.21 -14.25 -12.86
N HIS A 484 11.04 -13.29 -13.24
CA HIS A 484 12.48 -13.28 -12.97
C HIS A 484 12.76 -13.01 -11.48
N ILE A 485 12.08 -12.03 -10.87
CA ILE A 485 12.18 -11.74 -9.43
C ILE A 485 11.75 -12.96 -8.60
N HIS A 486 10.67 -13.63 -9.01
CA HIS A 486 10.20 -14.88 -8.42
C HIS A 486 11.24 -16.03 -8.47
N GLN A 487 12.21 -15.98 -9.38
CA GLN A 487 13.33 -16.92 -9.51
C GLN A 487 14.62 -16.44 -8.81
N GLY A 488 14.65 -15.20 -8.31
CA GLY A 488 15.82 -14.59 -7.66
C GLY A 488 16.72 -13.76 -8.60
N HIS A 489 16.30 -13.49 -9.83
CA HIS A 489 17.05 -12.74 -10.84
C HIS A 489 16.86 -11.21 -10.71
N TYR A 490 17.29 -10.65 -9.57
CA TYR A 490 17.03 -9.25 -9.20
C TYR A 490 17.83 -8.21 -10.01
N HIS A 491 19.17 -8.27 -9.97
CA HIS A 491 20.04 -7.19 -10.49
C HIS A 491 20.01 -7.12 -12.02
N GLU A 492 20.02 -8.29 -12.64
CA GLU A 492 19.97 -8.52 -14.09
C GLU A 492 18.63 -8.14 -14.73
N SER A 493 17.56 -8.02 -13.92
CA SER A 493 16.22 -7.66 -14.42
C SER A 493 15.84 -6.22 -14.06
N MET A 494 16.13 -5.77 -12.83
CA MET A 494 15.65 -4.47 -12.36
C MET A 494 16.46 -3.28 -12.86
N THR A 495 17.78 -3.41 -12.97
CA THR A 495 18.65 -2.38 -13.56
C THR A 495 18.24 -2.03 -15.01
N PRO A 496 18.08 -3.00 -15.94
CA PRO A 496 17.58 -2.69 -17.28
C PRO A 496 16.11 -2.24 -17.30
N PHE A 497 15.22 -2.78 -16.47
CA PHE A 497 13.83 -2.31 -16.35
C PHE A 497 13.77 -0.81 -16.02
N HIS A 498 14.47 -0.38 -14.97
CA HIS A 498 14.53 1.03 -14.56
C HIS A 498 15.15 1.92 -15.66
N LYS A 499 16.21 1.44 -16.34
CA LYS A 499 16.83 2.19 -17.45
C LYS A 499 15.89 2.40 -18.64
N VAL A 500 15.08 1.40 -19.00
CA VAL A 500 14.06 1.56 -20.06
C VAL A 500 12.96 2.52 -19.59
N ALA A 501 12.47 2.35 -18.36
CA ALA A 501 11.43 3.20 -17.80
C ALA A 501 11.80 4.69 -17.76
N LEU A 502 13.01 5.03 -17.29
CA LEU A 502 13.51 6.42 -17.29
C LEU A 502 13.52 7.02 -18.70
N GLU A 503 14.06 6.28 -19.69
CA GLU A 503 14.15 6.78 -21.06
C GLU A 503 12.75 6.99 -21.68
N LEU A 504 11.79 6.09 -21.42
CA LEU A 504 10.41 6.26 -21.89
C LEU A 504 9.70 7.45 -21.22
N MET A 505 9.88 7.66 -19.90
CA MET A 505 9.32 8.82 -19.19
C MET A 505 9.93 10.13 -19.70
N ASN A 506 11.25 10.16 -19.89
CA ASN A 506 11.99 11.32 -20.36
C ASN A 506 11.72 11.63 -21.86
N GLN A 507 11.36 10.64 -22.66
CA GLN A 507 10.84 10.85 -24.03
C GLN A 507 9.36 11.28 -24.06
N HIS A 508 8.66 11.27 -22.92
CA HIS A 508 7.21 11.51 -22.80
C HIS A 508 6.35 10.48 -23.54
N ILE A 509 6.77 9.22 -23.55
CA ILE A 509 5.98 8.12 -24.12
C ILE A 509 4.80 7.79 -23.17
N LEU A 510 3.62 7.63 -23.74
CA LEU A 510 2.44 7.14 -23.04
C LEU A 510 2.56 5.61 -22.88
N PHE A 511 3.04 5.14 -21.73
CA PHE A 511 3.24 3.71 -21.47
C PHE A 511 2.69 3.26 -20.11
N ASP A 512 2.12 2.05 -20.11
CA ASP A 512 1.74 1.28 -18.92
C ASP A 512 2.89 0.40 -18.44
N VAL A 513 2.83 -0.03 -17.17
CA VAL A 513 3.70 -1.08 -16.62
C VAL A 513 2.83 -2.25 -16.15
N LYS A 514 2.96 -3.44 -16.76
CA LYS A 514 2.29 -4.66 -16.28
C LYS A 514 3.31 -5.78 -16.03
N PRO A 515 3.19 -6.55 -14.93
CA PRO A 515 3.95 -7.78 -14.72
C PRO A 515 3.87 -8.75 -15.91
N ASP A 516 4.96 -9.48 -16.16
CA ASP A 516 5.05 -10.49 -17.22
C ASP A 516 3.98 -11.59 -17.13
N ASP A 517 3.64 -12.03 -15.92
CA ASP A 517 2.53 -12.95 -15.60
C ASP A 517 1.13 -12.30 -15.60
N LEU A 518 1.02 -11.01 -15.92
CA LEU A 518 -0.22 -10.28 -16.25
C LEU A 518 -0.21 -9.69 -17.68
N ALA A 519 0.86 -9.92 -18.45
CA ALA A 519 1.05 -9.42 -19.80
C ALA A 519 1.13 -10.60 -20.78
N ASP A 520 -0.02 -11.23 -21.03
CA ASP A 520 -0.15 -12.30 -22.02
C ASP A 520 -0.08 -11.78 -23.48
N ALA A 521 -0.28 -12.66 -24.46
CA ALA A 521 -0.23 -12.31 -25.88
C ALA A 521 -1.35 -11.34 -26.31
N SER A 522 -2.54 -11.42 -25.71
CA SER A 522 -3.67 -10.53 -25.99
C SER A 522 -3.43 -9.15 -25.37
N VAL A 523 -2.96 -9.10 -24.13
CA VAL A 523 -2.57 -7.85 -23.45
C VAL A 523 -1.42 -7.17 -24.18
N ARG A 524 -0.43 -7.92 -24.70
CA ARG A 524 0.64 -7.33 -25.53
C ARG A 524 0.13 -6.79 -26.86
N ALA A 525 -0.83 -7.46 -27.49
CA ALA A 525 -1.38 -7.07 -28.79
C ALA A 525 -2.26 -5.80 -28.75
N SER A 526 -2.77 -5.38 -27.57
CA SER A 526 -3.54 -4.14 -27.45
C SER A 526 -2.69 -2.86 -27.47
N TYR A 527 -1.36 -2.95 -27.34
CA TYR A 527 -0.46 -1.80 -27.37
C TYR A 527 0.25 -1.68 -28.73
N ARG A 528 0.50 -0.44 -29.18
CA ARG A 528 1.19 -0.13 -30.44
C ARG A 528 2.69 -0.48 -30.42
N LYS A 529 3.27 -0.64 -29.23
CA LYS A 529 4.67 -0.99 -28.98
C LYS A 529 4.78 -1.70 -27.62
N VAL A 530 5.58 -2.76 -27.54
CA VAL A 530 5.92 -3.42 -26.28
C VAL A 530 7.42 -3.28 -26.06
N PHE A 531 7.81 -2.96 -24.83
CA PHE A 531 9.17 -2.85 -24.35
C PHE A 531 9.41 -3.84 -23.21
N THR A 532 10.66 -4.26 -23.09
CA THR A 532 11.15 -5.27 -22.13
C THR A 532 12.52 -4.86 -21.60
N ILE A 533 13.04 -5.62 -20.64
CA ILE A 533 14.43 -5.45 -20.16
C ILE A 533 15.49 -5.59 -21.28
N ALA A 534 15.17 -6.25 -22.40
CA ALA A 534 16.08 -6.38 -23.54
C ALA A 534 16.24 -5.08 -24.36
N ASP A 535 15.38 -4.08 -24.13
CA ASP A 535 15.39 -2.80 -24.86
C ASP A 535 16.25 -1.72 -24.18
N ALA A 536 16.91 -2.06 -23.06
CA ALA A 536 17.76 -1.18 -22.28
C ALA A 536 18.90 -0.57 -23.13
N GLY A 537 18.85 0.75 -23.32
CA GLY A 537 19.81 1.49 -24.16
C GLY A 537 19.52 1.50 -25.66
N ARG A 538 18.46 0.83 -26.14
CA ARG A 538 18.05 0.81 -27.56
C ARG A 538 17.01 1.88 -27.89
N THR A 539 16.15 2.22 -26.93
CA THR A 539 15.06 3.19 -27.08
C THR A 539 15.50 4.63 -27.37
N GLY A 540 16.71 5.02 -26.93
CA GLY A 540 17.23 6.38 -27.08
C GLY A 540 17.60 6.84 -28.50
N THR A 541 17.41 5.99 -29.52
CA THR A 541 17.66 6.32 -30.94
C THR A 541 16.48 6.02 -31.87
N GLU A 542 15.39 5.43 -31.36
CA GLU A 542 14.22 5.08 -32.17
C GLU A 542 13.35 6.33 -32.47
N GLN A 543 12.66 6.35 -33.62
CA GLN A 543 11.64 7.35 -33.91
C GLN A 543 10.25 6.72 -33.84
N PHE A 544 9.56 6.97 -32.74
CA PHE A 544 8.23 6.42 -32.44
C PHE A 544 7.11 7.13 -33.23
N GLU A 545 7.16 7.12 -34.57
CA GLU A 545 6.25 7.87 -35.44
C GLU A 545 4.77 7.51 -35.22
N ASN A 546 4.49 6.23 -34.94
CA ASN A 546 3.15 5.69 -34.68
C ASN A 546 2.61 5.98 -33.26
N LEU A 547 3.41 6.63 -32.41
CA LEU A 547 3.02 7.07 -31.06
C LEU A 547 2.81 8.59 -31.02
N SER A 548 2.19 9.06 -29.94
CA SER A 548 1.99 10.47 -29.62
C SER A 548 3.33 11.19 -29.38
N TYR A 549 3.33 12.52 -29.51
CA TYR A 549 4.51 13.34 -29.27
C TYR A 549 4.15 14.61 -28.46
N PHE A 550 5.03 14.96 -27.52
CA PHE A 550 4.89 16.12 -26.66
C PHE A 550 6.19 16.91 -26.61
N ASP A 551 6.12 18.19 -26.96
CA ASP A 551 7.23 19.15 -26.99
C ASP A 551 7.34 19.87 -25.64
N ALA A 552 7.58 19.09 -24.57
CA ALA A 552 7.66 19.57 -23.19
C ALA A 552 9.12 19.56 -22.66
N PRO A 553 9.45 20.39 -21.64
CA PRO A 553 10.72 20.31 -20.92
C PRO A 553 10.89 18.97 -20.18
N PRO A 554 12.14 18.52 -19.90
CA PRO A 554 12.41 17.29 -19.15
C PRO A 554 11.97 17.35 -17.67
N THR A 555 11.52 18.51 -17.19
CA THR A 555 10.93 18.72 -15.86
C THR A 555 9.45 18.38 -15.79
N VAL A 556 8.84 17.97 -16.90
CA VAL A 556 7.42 17.63 -16.99
C VAL A 556 7.25 16.12 -17.09
N ARG A 557 6.31 15.56 -16.32
CA ARG A 557 5.79 14.21 -16.53
C ARG A 557 4.43 14.29 -17.21
N ILE A 558 4.23 13.43 -18.20
CA ILE A 558 2.99 13.36 -18.99
C ILE A 558 2.37 11.97 -18.82
N ALA A 559 1.09 11.97 -18.50
CA ALA A 559 0.23 10.79 -18.50
C ALA A 559 -1.02 11.13 -19.34
N ALA A 560 -1.68 10.10 -19.87
CA ALA A 560 -2.97 10.26 -20.54
C ALA A 560 -3.96 9.25 -19.94
N ASN A 561 -5.20 9.68 -19.72
CA ASN A 561 -6.27 8.85 -19.18
C ASN A 561 -7.52 8.94 -20.08
N ARG A 562 -8.43 7.99 -19.92
CA ARG A 562 -9.83 8.10 -20.34
C ARG A 562 -10.72 8.03 -19.09
N PRO A 563 -11.67 8.95 -18.91
CA PRO A 563 -12.72 8.82 -17.90
C PRO A 563 -13.49 7.51 -18.00
N ALA A 564 -14.19 7.13 -16.93
CA ALA A 564 -15.07 5.97 -16.92
C ALA A 564 -16.37 6.18 -17.71
N GLU A 565 -16.77 7.43 -17.92
CA GLU A 565 -17.96 7.84 -18.67
C GLU A 565 -17.62 8.93 -19.69
N GLY A 566 -18.20 8.85 -20.88
CA GLY A 566 -17.98 9.81 -21.95
C GLY A 566 -16.81 9.49 -22.89
N ASP A 567 -16.77 10.21 -24.02
CA ASP A 567 -15.78 10.04 -25.06
C ASP A 567 -14.75 11.18 -25.02
N GLU A 568 -13.79 11.10 -24.10
CA GLU A 568 -12.63 11.99 -24.08
C GLU A 568 -11.31 11.25 -23.78
N VAL A 569 -10.19 11.95 -24.02
CA VAL A 569 -8.83 11.59 -23.59
C VAL A 569 -8.23 12.79 -22.87
N ASP A 570 -7.89 12.63 -21.60
CA ASP A 570 -7.31 13.66 -20.76
C ASP A 570 -5.79 13.52 -20.72
N VAL A 571 -5.07 14.52 -21.24
CA VAL A 571 -3.60 14.57 -21.19
C VAL A 571 -3.18 15.41 -19.99
N HIS A 572 -2.70 14.73 -18.95
CA HIS A 572 -2.24 15.33 -17.70
C HIS A 572 -0.76 15.66 -17.79
N MET A 573 -0.40 16.89 -17.38
CA MET A 573 0.96 17.42 -17.44
C MET A 573 1.36 17.96 -16.07
N VAL A 574 2.37 17.34 -15.45
CA VAL A 574 2.83 17.66 -14.09
C VAL A 574 4.24 18.21 -14.16
N ASN A 575 4.44 19.43 -13.68
CA ASN A 575 5.72 20.14 -13.68
C ASN A 575 6.39 20.07 -12.32
N TYR A 576 7.67 19.66 -12.32
CA TYR A 576 8.54 19.59 -11.15
C TYR A 576 9.59 20.72 -11.13
N ASN A 577 9.57 21.63 -12.12
CA ASN A 577 10.51 22.74 -12.19
C ASN A 577 10.26 23.78 -11.08
N ARG A 578 11.31 24.19 -10.38
CA ARG A 578 11.23 25.10 -9.24
C ARG A 578 12.53 25.85 -9.00
N ASP A 579 12.47 26.90 -8.19
CA ASP A 579 13.66 27.63 -7.77
C ASP A 579 14.39 26.95 -6.58
N GLU A 580 15.43 26.21 -6.92
CA GLU A 580 16.37 25.54 -6.00
C GLU A 580 17.44 26.50 -5.40
N SER A 581 17.31 27.83 -5.58
CA SER A 581 18.32 28.82 -5.13
C SER A 581 18.50 28.91 -3.61
N HIS A 582 17.48 28.55 -2.83
CA HIS A 582 17.47 28.56 -1.36
C HIS A 582 17.25 27.14 -0.81
N ASP A 583 17.96 26.16 -1.35
CA ASP A 583 17.90 24.76 -0.89
C ASP A 583 18.92 24.46 0.23
N PRO A 584 18.65 23.50 1.14
CA PRO A 584 17.43 22.70 1.22
C PRO A 584 16.21 23.52 1.69
N PRO A 585 14.99 23.17 1.22
CA PRO A 585 13.76 23.81 1.70
C PRO A 585 13.57 23.59 3.21
N ARG A 586 12.96 24.56 3.89
CA ARG A 586 12.75 24.51 5.35
C ARG A 586 11.49 23.71 5.68
N ARG A 587 10.32 24.16 5.19
CA ARG A 587 9.01 23.48 5.35
C ARG A 587 7.93 24.19 4.54
N GLY A 588 6.92 23.44 4.11
CA GLY A 588 5.64 24.00 3.63
C GLY A 588 5.67 24.54 2.20
N VAL A 589 4.50 24.94 1.72
CA VAL A 589 4.25 25.21 0.28
C VAL A 589 4.88 26.51 -0.25
N GLU A 590 5.42 27.36 0.63
CA GLU A 590 6.12 28.60 0.25
C GLU A 590 7.53 28.30 -0.30
N ASP A 591 8.20 27.28 0.24
CA ASP A 591 9.50 26.79 -0.25
C ASP A 591 9.39 25.95 -1.54
N GLU A 592 8.17 25.65 -2.02
CA GLU A 592 7.98 24.90 -3.28
C GLU A 592 8.51 25.70 -4.48
N ARG A 593 8.32 27.03 -4.47
CA ARG A 593 8.76 28.00 -5.51
C ARG A 593 8.67 27.47 -6.96
N PRO A 594 7.51 26.97 -7.43
CA PRO A 594 7.38 26.37 -8.76
C PRO A 594 7.61 27.40 -9.87
N ILE A 595 8.31 26.99 -10.93
CA ILE A 595 8.59 27.80 -12.12
C ILE A 595 7.71 27.30 -13.27
N ALA A 596 6.83 28.16 -13.77
CA ALA A 596 5.85 27.82 -14.80
C ALA A 596 6.48 27.32 -16.11
N VAL A 597 5.80 26.38 -16.77
CA VAL A 597 6.22 25.74 -18.02
C VAL A 597 5.77 26.60 -19.21
N PRO A 598 6.62 26.86 -20.23
CA PRO A 598 6.20 27.53 -21.45
C PRO A 598 5.20 26.67 -22.27
N PRO A 599 4.44 27.25 -23.22
CA PRO A 599 3.48 26.53 -24.06
C PRO A 599 3.99 25.20 -24.64
N VAL A 600 3.33 24.08 -24.28
CA VAL A 600 3.71 22.72 -24.70
C VAL A 600 2.96 22.34 -25.98
N LYS A 601 3.69 21.97 -27.03
CA LYS A 601 3.07 21.46 -28.27
C LYS A 601 2.74 19.98 -28.12
N CYS A 602 1.53 19.58 -28.48
CA CYS A 602 1.03 18.22 -28.38
C CYS A 602 0.64 17.71 -29.78
N ASP A 603 0.97 16.45 -30.08
CA ASP A 603 0.56 15.72 -31.28
C ASP A 603 0.09 14.32 -30.86
N LEU A 604 -1.16 14.26 -30.37
CA LEU A 604 -1.80 13.10 -29.77
C LEU A 604 -2.46 12.23 -30.85
N VAL A 605 -2.22 10.92 -30.80
CA VAL A 605 -2.92 9.93 -31.64
C VAL A 605 -4.32 9.66 -31.06
N ILE A 606 -5.34 9.73 -31.91
CA ILE A 606 -6.73 9.53 -31.50
C ILE A 606 -7.08 8.03 -31.47
N PRO A 607 -7.95 7.57 -30.53
CA PRO A 607 -8.48 6.21 -30.55
C PRO A 607 -9.13 5.84 -31.90
N ALA A 608 -8.96 4.59 -32.33
CA ALA A 608 -9.55 4.11 -33.58
C ALA A 608 -11.09 4.22 -33.54
N GLY A 609 -11.68 4.73 -34.63
CA GLY A 609 -13.12 4.99 -34.73
C GLY A 609 -13.58 6.36 -34.22
N PHE A 610 -12.66 7.23 -33.74
CA PHE A 610 -12.97 8.56 -33.24
C PHE A 610 -12.28 9.69 -34.02
N ASP A 611 -12.93 10.86 -34.02
CA ASP A 611 -12.38 12.18 -34.35
C ASP A 611 -12.20 12.97 -33.05
N ALA A 612 -11.22 13.87 -32.97
CA ALA A 612 -11.27 14.95 -31.99
C ALA A 612 -12.42 15.91 -32.32
N ALA A 613 -13.24 16.27 -31.32
CA ALA A 613 -14.35 17.22 -31.43
C ALA A 613 -13.93 18.65 -31.07
N ARG A 614 -13.30 18.84 -29.90
CA ARG A 614 -12.63 20.08 -29.43
C ARG A 614 -11.54 19.74 -28.40
N VAL A 615 -10.68 20.69 -28.07
CA VAL A 615 -9.68 20.55 -27.00
C VAL A 615 -9.86 21.68 -25.99
N GLU A 616 -9.92 21.35 -24.70
CA GLU A 616 -10.00 22.32 -23.60
C GLU A 616 -8.76 22.21 -22.71
N PHE A 617 -8.38 23.29 -22.02
CA PHE A 617 -7.33 23.28 -21.00
C PHE A 617 -7.83 23.85 -19.67
N ILE A 618 -7.41 23.23 -18.56
CA ILE A 618 -7.76 23.62 -17.18
C ILE A 618 -6.53 23.47 -16.26
N THR A 619 -6.43 24.32 -15.23
CA THR A 619 -5.47 24.16 -14.12
C THR A 619 -6.15 24.37 -12.75
N PRO A 620 -5.53 23.98 -11.63
CA PRO A 620 -6.03 24.30 -10.29
C PRO A 620 -6.03 25.81 -9.98
N GLU A 621 -5.12 26.58 -10.58
CA GLU A 621 -5.02 28.03 -10.42
C GLU A 621 -6.03 28.80 -11.28
N ASP A 622 -6.34 28.28 -12.47
CA ASP A 622 -7.35 28.82 -13.38
C ASP A 622 -8.27 27.68 -13.88
N PRO A 623 -9.34 27.39 -13.12
CA PRO A 623 -10.15 26.19 -13.30
C PRO A 623 -11.26 26.32 -14.34
N GLU A 624 -11.36 27.43 -15.07
CA GLU A 624 -12.35 27.58 -16.15
C GLU A 624 -11.83 26.96 -17.46
N PRO A 625 -12.62 26.13 -18.18
CA PRO A 625 -12.17 25.50 -19.43
C PRO A 625 -11.84 26.53 -20.51
N LYS A 626 -10.60 26.50 -21.00
CA LYS A 626 -10.13 27.33 -22.12
C LYS A 626 -10.04 26.48 -23.38
N GLU A 627 -10.88 26.76 -24.38
CA GLU A 627 -10.79 26.06 -25.66
C GLU A 627 -9.47 26.39 -26.38
N LEU A 628 -8.82 25.37 -26.93
CA LEU A 628 -7.55 25.47 -27.64
C LEU A 628 -7.76 25.30 -29.14
N ALA A 629 -7.07 26.15 -29.92
CA ALA A 629 -6.96 25.97 -31.36
C ALA A 629 -6.28 24.62 -31.66
N MET A 630 -6.96 23.77 -32.44
CA MET A 630 -6.49 22.43 -32.80
C MET A 630 -6.43 22.22 -34.32
N GLY A 631 -5.37 21.58 -34.80
CA GLY A 631 -5.27 20.99 -36.12
C GLY A 631 -5.57 19.49 -36.09
N LYS A 632 -6.22 18.95 -37.11
CA LYS A 632 -6.50 17.51 -37.26
C LYS A 632 -5.79 16.98 -38.50
N ALA A 633 -5.13 15.83 -38.38
CA ALA A 633 -4.52 15.16 -39.54
C ALA A 633 -4.36 13.66 -39.26
N SER A 634 -4.79 12.80 -40.19
CA SER A 634 -4.41 11.38 -40.22
C SER A 634 -4.65 10.61 -38.90
N GLY A 635 -5.81 10.80 -38.25
CA GLY A 635 -6.10 10.17 -36.95
C GLY A 635 -5.34 10.75 -35.77
N ARG A 636 -4.84 11.99 -35.87
CA ARG A 636 -4.11 12.72 -34.82
C ARG A 636 -4.70 14.11 -34.61
N VAL A 637 -4.59 14.62 -33.39
CA VAL A 637 -4.90 16.01 -33.04
C VAL A 637 -3.64 16.74 -32.58
N ARG A 638 -3.46 17.97 -33.08
CA ARG A 638 -2.36 18.86 -32.74
C ARG A 638 -2.88 20.10 -32.07
N PHE A 639 -2.32 20.47 -30.92
CA PHE A 639 -2.66 21.67 -30.18
C PHE A 639 -1.44 22.16 -29.39
N THR A 640 -1.51 23.38 -28.86
CA THR A 640 -0.47 23.92 -27.97
C THR A 640 -1.13 24.39 -26.68
N THR A 641 -0.64 23.95 -25.52
CA THR A 641 -1.17 24.40 -24.23
C THR A 641 -0.81 25.86 -23.96
N PRO A 642 -1.55 26.56 -23.08
CA PRO A 642 -1.04 27.74 -22.40
C PRO A 642 0.19 27.40 -21.53
N SER A 643 0.79 28.45 -20.95
CA SER A 643 1.70 28.29 -19.81
C SER A 643 0.92 27.84 -18.56
N PHE A 644 1.51 27.00 -17.72
CA PHE A 644 0.92 26.48 -16.48
C PHE A 644 1.96 26.32 -15.38
N LEU A 645 1.53 26.38 -14.11
CA LEU A 645 2.44 26.47 -12.96
C LEU A 645 2.97 25.09 -12.53
N VAL A 646 2.09 24.24 -11.99
CA VAL A 646 2.43 22.87 -11.55
C VAL A 646 1.61 21.82 -12.30
N TYR A 647 0.31 22.05 -12.50
CA TYR A 647 -0.58 21.06 -13.12
C TYR A 647 -1.37 21.66 -14.28
N GLY A 648 -1.48 20.91 -15.37
CA GLY A 648 -2.40 21.22 -16.47
C GLY A 648 -3.04 19.95 -17.00
N ILE A 649 -4.30 20.04 -17.41
CA ILE A 649 -4.99 18.95 -18.11
C ILE A 649 -5.51 19.49 -19.43
N ALA A 650 -5.08 18.87 -20.54
CA ALA A 650 -5.65 19.11 -21.85
C ALA A 650 -6.68 18.02 -22.16
N ARG A 651 -7.97 18.39 -22.13
CA ARG A 651 -9.11 17.50 -22.36
C ARG A 651 -9.41 17.42 -23.85
N VAL A 652 -9.18 16.27 -24.46
CA VAL A 652 -9.48 16.05 -25.88
C VAL A 652 -10.84 15.37 -25.97
N HIS A 653 -11.89 16.18 -26.12
CA HIS A 653 -13.25 15.70 -26.39
C HIS A 653 -13.26 14.99 -27.73
N LEU A 654 -13.84 13.80 -27.80
CA LEU A 654 -13.95 13.00 -29.02
C LEU A 654 -15.39 12.97 -29.54
N ARG A 655 -15.55 12.44 -30.75
CA ARG A 655 -16.83 12.04 -31.35
C ARG A 655 -16.59 10.83 -32.27
N PRO A 656 -17.60 10.00 -32.55
CA PRO A 656 -17.49 8.96 -33.56
C PRO A 656 -17.03 9.53 -34.91
N ALA A 657 -16.03 8.91 -35.53
CA ALA A 657 -15.54 9.31 -36.84
C ALA A 657 -16.57 9.00 -37.93
N ALA A 658 -16.75 9.91 -38.89
CA ALA A 658 -17.47 9.60 -40.12
C ALA A 658 -16.69 8.53 -40.91
N ARG A 659 -17.40 7.63 -41.60
CA ARG A 659 -16.77 6.61 -42.47
C ARG A 659 -16.09 7.30 -43.67
N ALA A 660 -14.80 7.58 -43.54
CA ALA A 660 -13.95 8.11 -44.61
C ALA A 660 -13.18 6.98 -45.31
N GLY A 661 -12.95 7.13 -46.62
CA GLY A 661 -12.08 6.25 -47.40
C GLY A 661 -10.61 6.44 -47.02
N GLY A 662 -9.78 5.42 -47.28
CA GLY A 662 -8.37 5.44 -46.91
C GLY A 662 -7.51 6.31 -47.84
N GLU A 663 -7.00 7.42 -47.32
CA GLU A 663 -5.81 8.09 -47.88
C GLU A 663 -4.54 7.59 -47.17
N THR A 664 -3.47 7.38 -47.94
CA THR A 664 -2.16 6.96 -47.41
C THR A 664 -1.40 8.12 -46.77
N VAL A 665 -0.90 7.91 -45.55
CA VAL A 665 -0.31 8.95 -44.70
C VAL A 665 1.19 9.12 -44.94
N THR A 666 1.64 10.35 -45.19
CA THR A 666 3.07 10.71 -45.20
C THR A 666 3.57 11.02 -43.79
N PRO A 667 4.65 10.39 -43.28
CA PRO A 667 5.21 10.71 -41.98
C PRO A 667 5.72 12.16 -41.88
N VAL A 668 5.41 12.84 -40.77
CA VAL A 668 5.90 14.20 -40.49
C VAL A 668 7.22 14.10 -39.73
N ARG A 669 8.29 14.57 -40.39
CA ARG A 669 9.68 14.50 -39.90
C ARG A 669 9.85 15.20 -38.55
N ARG A 670 10.09 14.43 -37.48
CA ARG A 670 10.35 14.97 -36.13
C ARG A 670 11.70 15.69 -36.06
N SER A 671 11.78 16.72 -35.22
CA SER A 671 13.06 17.20 -34.69
C SER A 671 13.68 16.11 -33.80
N ARG A 672 15.01 15.95 -33.85
CA ARG A 672 15.72 15.24 -32.79
C ARG A 672 15.70 16.12 -31.53
N ARG A 673 15.23 15.60 -30.40
CA ARG A 673 15.57 16.18 -29.09
C ARG A 673 17.08 16.03 -28.88
N ASP A 674 17.72 17.05 -28.30
CA ASP A 674 19.09 16.91 -27.81
C ASP A 674 19.07 16.06 -26.53
N THR A 675 19.34 14.76 -26.69
CA THR A 675 19.43 13.81 -25.59
C THR A 675 20.82 13.77 -24.95
N ALA A 676 21.80 14.55 -25.42
CA ALA A 676 23.20 14.42 -24.98
C ALA A 676 23.40 14.82 -23.51
N ALA A 677 22.76 15.90 -23.04
CA ALA A 677 22.79 16.28 -21.63
C ALA A 677 22.05 15.25 -20.74
N MET A 678 20.96 14.69 -21.25
CA MET A 678 20.10 13.75 -20.53
C MET A 678 20.73 12.36 -20.38
N ARG A 679 21.44 11.88 -21.40
CA ARG A 679 22.23 10.65 -21.34
C ARG A 679 23.35 10.75 -20.31
N ARG A 680 24.09 11.87 -20.28
CA ARG A 680 25.10 12.14 -19.25
C ARG A 680 24.53 12.08 -17.84
N ALA A 681 23.40 12.74 -17.58
CA ALA A 681 22.74 12.67 -16.26
C ALA A 681 22.35 11.23 -15.87
N ILE A 682 21.81 10.43 -16.80
CA ILE A 682 21.48 9.01 -16.56
C ILE A 682 22.76 8.18 -16.26
N GLU A 683 23.84 8.43 -17.01
CA GLU A 683 25.12 7.73 -16.86
C GLU A 683 25.84 8.09 -15.55
N GLU A 684 25.84 9.37 -15.17
CA GLU A 684 26.35 9.90 -13.90
C GLU A 684 25.56 9.34 -12.69
N MET A 685 24.22 9.36 -12.76
CA MET A 685 23.35 8.79 -11.71
C MET A 685 23.59 7.28 -11.49
N HIS A 686 23.89 6.53 -12.55
CA HIS A 686 24.25 5.11 -12.43
C HIS A 686 25.69 4.90 -11.91
N ALA A 687 26.62 5.82 -12.17
CA ALA A 687 28.00 5.74 -11.70
C ALA A 687 28.14 6.01 -10.20
N GLU A 688 27.48 7.06 -9.66
CA GLU A 688 27.58 7.41 -8.24
C GLU A 688 27.12 6.28 -7.30
N GLN A 689 26.13 5.48 -7.71
CA GLN A 689 25.56 4.41 -6.87
C GLN A 689 26.45 3.17 -6.70
N LEU A 690 27.42 2.93 -7.59
CA LEU A 690 28.36 1.81 -7.45
C LEU A 690 29.33 1.99 -6.25
N VAL A 691 29.48 3.22 -5.75
CA VAL A 691 30.52 3.61 -4.78
C VAL A 691 30.03 3.51 -3.32
N ARG A 692 28.71 3.44 -3.06
CA ARG A 692 28.13 3.53 -1.70
C ARG A 692 27.13 2.42 -1.39
N GLY A 693 27.62 1.20 -1.17
CA GLY A 693 26.82 0.10 -0.64
C GLY A 693 26.51 0.30 0.86
N ALA A 694 25.30 0.77 1.17
CA ALA A 694 24.80 0.81 2.55
C ALA A 694 24.51 -0.61 3.08
N PRO A 695 24.63 -0.86 4.40
CA PRO A 695 24.33 -2.17 4.98
C PRO A 695 22.84 -2.52 4.90
N PHE A 696 22.54 -3.80 4.67
CA PHE A 696 21.18 -4.34 4.74
C PHE A 696 20.76 -4.48 6.22
N GLY A 697 19.92 -3.55 6.70
CA GLY A 697 19.14 -3.74 7.91
C GLY A 697 17.79 -4.43 7.65
N PRO A 698 17.00 -4.76 8.69
CA PRO A 698 15.55 -4.86 8.53
C PRO A 698 14.98 -3.51 8.06
N PHE A 699 13.73 -3.52 7.56
CA PHE A 699 13.02 -2.29 7.17
C PHE A 699 12.51 -1.50 8.39
N ASP A 700 13.44 -1.14 9.27
CA ASP A 700 13.24 -0.12 10.27
C ASP A 700 13.76 1.22 9.74
N HIS A 701 12.91 1.86 8.92
CA HIS A 701 13.17 3.22 8.51
C HIS A 701 12.97 4.15 9.70
N ALA A 702 14.09 4.50 10.33
CA ALA A 702 14.17 5.65 11.22
C ALA A 702 13.75 6.97 10.53
N GLU A 703 13.74 7.02 9.19
CA GLU A 703 13.10 8.11 8.44
C GLU A 703 11.57 8.13 8.54
N CYS A 704 10.92 7.00 8.84
CA CYS A 704 9.52 7.00 9.26
C CYS A 704 9.47 7.56 10.68
N SER A 705 9.97 6.82 11.68
CA SER A 705 9.76 7.15 13.09
C SER A 705 10.31 8.52 13.53
N ARG A 706 11.47 8.96 13.01
CA ARG A 706 12.09 10.25 13.36
C ARG A 706 11.64 11.44 12.50
N SER A 707 10.69 11.29 11.57
CA SER A 707 10.08 12.41 10.81
C SER A 707 8.77 12.93 11.42
N PHE A 708 8.33 12.32 12.53
CA PHE A 708 7.08 12.56 13.23
C PHE A 708 7.16 13.66 14.29
#